data_AF-A0A669C1M2-F1
#
_entry.id   AF-A0A669C1M2-F1
#
_cell.length_a   1.000
_cell.length_b   1.000
_cell.length_c   1.000
_cell.angle_alpha   90.00
_cell.angle_beta   90.00
_cell.angle_gamma   90.00
#
_symmetry.space_group_name_H-M   'P 1'
#
loop_
_entity.id
_entity.type
_entity.pdbx_description
1 polymer ?
#
loop_
_entity_poly.entity_id
_entity_poly.type
_entity_poly.pdbx_seq_one_letter_code
_entity_poly.pdbx_strand_id
1 'polypeptide(L)'
;MTARPLWRALCLLALLCTWSRTSSADTQPDPSAAEQEVTLSHIYKIDIPGSTSCNLQHISTQDETGLQMETTKTGNNDIIFRHNIKLQPPRCDCEESESFKSLLYRVNGLEEEVNYLKTQCAQGCCGAAGVDKSCSGHGTYQHDTCSCLCNIGWEGPDCSESSCPDECNDNGRCVDGQCVCYEGYTGEDCSELTCPDNCNDNGRCVDGQCVCYEGYTGEDCSELTCPGNCSDNGRCVDGQCVCYEGYTGEDCSELTCPGNCNDKGRCVDGQCVCHEGYTGEDCSELTCPGNCNDKGQCVDGKCVCFPHFTGEDCSIQKCPNDCMDNGQCVNGKCICDDGFYGEDCSLVLAPQGLEVVQVTDVSLLVEWESVQGAEYYVLTYYPKNDEGAQEQISVANTENSYLITGLTPGVTYIVQVHAVIKEIQSEADEIEATTDVSTIDGIRVLGQTEVSIEVDWQNPQAEMDYFRLTHTDPEGQEEELKVQRSQEARTKHTIVGLYPGTEYVISVQAIKGNNGGKASSVTGATDIDAPTNLVTTEVTEDTATVSWDQAQAEIEGYMLSYTSAEGSSSDISVARDSTSYRLIGLRPGVLHTVYIWAYKGDKVSGKSSTEAETDIDSPKDLRAVDVTLDSASLTWTPPLADIEGYILTYRDEEGNMETVEKQLVAGESSFAASSLEMGKRYIVTIIAYRGNKRSKVVETIFKTVGLLYPFPMDCVQIMKNGNKRNGVYTVYINNDRSKPIEAYCDMDTDGGGWLVLQRRNIGKLDFMKRWRQYIAGFGNLTEEFWIGLDKIHELTNTPTQYELRVDLGVGSERAYAVYDNFKIAPVKQKFKLTIGKYSGTAGDAMTYHQGLPWTTIDSDNDLALTNCALSHRGAWWYKNCHLANLNGKWGETRHSMGVNWEPWKGHLTSLDFTEMKIRPVGALSSRKRRSLAAREKSRNAKLQKK
;
A
#
# COMPACT_ATOMS: atom_id res chain seq x y z
N MET A 1 -31.10 -10.10 50.57
CA MET A 1 -32.08 -10.91 51.34
C MET A 1 -33.50 -10.48 50.95
N THR A 2 -34.49 -11.37 51.04
CA THR A 2 -35.96 -11.17 51.28
C THR A 2 -36.67 -9.82 50.97
N ALA A 3 -37.92 -9.74 50.47
CA ALA A 3 -38.85 -10.69 49.81
C ALA A 3 -40.15 -9.96 49.31
N ARG A 4 -40.82 -10.58 48.31
CA ARG A 4 -42.21 -10.48 47.73
C ARG A 4 -43.41 -10.05 48.62
N PRO A 5 -44.69 -9.89 48.12
CA PRO A 5 -45.34 -10.33 46.84
C PRO A 5 -45.90 -9.15 45.99
N LEU A 6 -46.91 -9.13 45.07
CA LEU A 6 -48.11 -9.93 44.61
C LEU A 6 -48.23 -9.83 43.05
N TRP A 7 -48.75 -10.76 42.22
CA TRP A 7 -50.11 -11.33 41.95
C TRP A 7 -51.08 -10.40 41.15
N ARG A 8 -51.80 -10.82 40.10
CA ARG A 8 -52.05 -12.13 39.40
C ARG A 8 -52.44 -11.81 37.91
N ALA A 9 -52.64 -12.71 36.92
CA ALA A 9 -53.22 -14.06 36.92
C ALA A 9 -52.89 -14.91 35.66
N LEU A 10 -52.92 -16.26 35.81
CA LEU A 10 -53.57 -17.29 34.96
C LEU A 10 -53.34 -17.26 33.42
N CYS A 11 -52.89 -18.32 32.73
CA CYS A 11 -52.92 -19.80 32.90
C CYS A 11 -51.73 -20.45 32.13
N LEU A 12 -51.32 -21.75 32.16
CA LEU A 12 -51.55 -23.01 32.93
C LEU A 12 -50.37 -24.00 32.53
N LEU A 13 -50.27 -25.34 32.70
CA LEU A 13 -51.18 -26.42 33.18
C LEU A 13 -50.50 -27.57 34.02
N ALA A 14 -50.05 -28.68 33.39
CA ALA A 14 -49.78 -30.02 33.97
C ALA A 14 -48.59 -30.74 33.27
N LEU A 15 -47.95 -31.83 33.76
CA LEU A 15 -47.80 -32.51 35.09
C LEU A 15 -46.47 -33.35 34.97
N LEU A 16 -45.45 -33.21 35.83
CA LEU A 16 -45.12 -33.98 37.07
C LEU A 16 -44.30 -35.30 36.93
N CYS A 17 -43.60 -35.65 38.03
CA CYS A 17 -42.79 -36.86 38.33
C CYS A 17 -41.37 -36.96 37.71
N THR A 18 -40.30 -37.44 38.38
CA THR A 18 -40.03 -37.75 39.82
C THR A 18 -38.51 -37.96 40.08
N TRP A 19 -37.94 -37.40 41.18
CA TRP A 19 -36.88 -37.94 42.08
C TRP A 19 -35.49 -38.40 41.50
N SER A 20 -34.35 -38.46 42.22
CA SER A 20 -33.84 -37.76 43.43
C SER A 20 -32.34 -38.05 43.74
N ARG A 21 -31.56 -37.01 44.10
CA ARG A 21 -30.41 -36.97 45.07
C ARG A 21 -29.02 -37.67 44.83
N THR A 22 -27.98 -36.82 44.87
CA THR A 22 -26.68 -36.88 45.64
C THR A 22 -25.52 -37.86 45.33
N SER A 23 -24.30 -37.28 45.13
CA SER A 23 -22.96 -37.59 45.73
C SER A 23 -22.32 -38.98 45.49
N SER A 24 -21.01 -39.18 45.22
CA SER A 24 -19.76 -38.43 45.54
C SER A 24 -18.61 -38.65 44.51
N ALA A 25 -17.39 -38.22 44.84
CA ALA A 25 -16.10 -38.59 44.20
C ALA A 25 -15.73 -40.10 44.44
N ASP A 26 -14.64 -40.71 43.95
CA ASP A 26 -13.30 -40.17 43.54
C ASP A 26 -12.46 -41.18 42.69
N THR A 27 -11.23 -40.79 42.32
CA THR A 27 -10.05 -41.55 41.80
C THR A 27 -9.80 -41.66 40.28
N GLN A 28 -8.50 -41.68 39.93
CA GLN A 28 -7.85 -41.73 38.60
C GLN A 28 -6.94 -42.99 38.56
N PRO A 29 -6.59 -43.57 37.40
CA PRO A 29 -5.27 -43.28 36.81
C PRO A 29 -5.18 -43.37 35.25
N ASP A 30 -4.06 -42.86 34.72
CA ASP A 30 -3.52 -43.05 33.35
C ASP A 30 -2.47 -44.23 33.38
N PRO A 31 -1.80 -44.71 32.28
CA PRO A 31 -1.59 -44.07 30.97
C PRO A 31 -1.63 -44.93 29.68
N SER A 32 -1.69 -44.21 28.55
CA SER A 32 -1.07 -44.49 27.22
C SER A 32 -1.40 -45.75 26.40
N ALA A 33 -1.93 -45.53 25.19
CA ALA A 33 -1.72 -46.35 23.98
C ALA A 33 -1.72 -45.42 22.74
N ALA A 34 -1.11 -45.83 21.63
CA ALA A 34 -0.84 -44.93 20.48
C ALA A 34 -1.96 -44.91 19.42
N GLU A 35 -2.14 -43.75 18.78
CA GLU A 35 -3.05 -43.55 17.64
C GLU A 35 -2.43 -44.09 16.32
N GLN A 36 -3.25 -44.67 15.44
CA GLN A 36 -2.83 -45.04 14.08
C GLN A 36 -3.33 -44.00 13.06
N GLU A 37 -2.42 -43.22 12.49
CA GLU A 37 -2.73 -42.38 11.33
C GLU A 37 -2.88 -43.23 10.06
N VAL A 38 -3.98 -43.04 9.33
CA VAL A 38 -4.13 -43.56 7.95
C VAL A 38 -3.71 -42.47 6.97
N THR A 39 -2.67 -42.73 6.18
CA THR A 39 -2.21 -41.83 5.11
C THR A 39 -2.51 -42.45 3.74
N LEU A 40 -3.37 -41.80 2.94
CA LEU A 40 -3.40 -42.05 1.50
C LEU A 40 -2.37 -41.14 0.80
N SER A 41 -1.59 -41.74 -0.09
CA SER A 41 -0.67 -41.02 -0.98
C SER A 41 -0.89 -41.45 -2.43
N HIS A 42 -1.29 -40.52 -3.29
CA HIS A 42 -1.23 -40.73 -4.74
C HIS A 42 0.15 -40.31 -5.27
N ILE A 43 0.60 -41.03 -6.30
CA ILE A 43 1.81 -40.77 -7.08
C ILE A 43 1.38 -40.56 -8.52
N TYR A 44 1.73 -39.41 -9.09
CA TYR A 44 1.64 -39.16 -10.52
C TYR A 44 3.04 -39.19 -11.11
N LYS A 45 3.21 -39.91 -12.22
CA LYS A 45 4.43 -39.94 -13.03
C LYS A 45 4.18 -39.21 -14.34
N ILE A 46 5.13 -38.38 -14.77
CA ILE A 46 5.13 -37.75 -16.09
C ILE A 46 6.49 -38.05 -16.73
N ASP A 47 6.47 -38.82 -17.82
CA ASP A 47 7.66 -39.08 -18.64
C ASP A 47 7.86 -37.95 -19.66
N ILE A 48 9.09 -37.42 -19.75
CA ILE A 48 9.44 -36.34 -20.68
C ILE A 48 10.39 -36.89 -21.77
N PRO A 49 10.06 -36.79 -23.07
CA PRO A 49 10.97 -37.19 -24.15
C PRO A 49 12.24 -36.31 -24.17
N GLY A 50 13.41 -36.94 -24.11
CA GLY A 50 14.69 -36.23 -24.02
C GLY A 50 15.23 -35.73 -25.36
N SER A 51 15.01 -34.46 -25.71
CA SER A 51 15.88 -33.73 -26.66
C SER A 51 15.68 -32.19 -26.69
N THR A 52 15.89 -31.52 -25.55
CA THR A 52 16.63 -30.22 -25.55
C THR A 52 17.29 -30.02 -24.19
N SER A 53 18.58 -29.66 -24.19
CA SER A 53 19.36 -29.39 -22.98
C SER A 53 19.49 -27.89 -22.74
N CYS A 54 19.14 -27.42 -21.54
CA CYS A 54 19.72 -26.21 -20.98
C CYS A 54 19.92 -26.40 -19.47
N ASN A 55 20.91 -25.72 -18.88
CA ASN A 55 21.49 -26.13 -17.60
C ASN A 55 21.83 -24.93 -16.72
N LEU A 56 21.67 -25.11 -15.40
CA LEU A 56 22.19 -24.25 -14.32
C LEU A 56 21.94 -22.73 -14.41
N GLN A 57 21.15 -22.22 -13.46
CA GLN A 57 21.75 -21.33 -12.45
C GLN A 57 21.01 -21.42 -11.11
N HIS A 58 21.75 -21.13 -10.04
CA HIS A 58 21.33 -21.40 -8.65
C HIS A 58 21.54 -20.12 -7.85
N ILE A 59 20.46 -19.45 -7.47
CA ILE A 59 20.47 -18.34 -6.49
C ILE A 59 19.52 -18.73 -5.35
N SER A 60 19.88 -18.32 -4.14
CA SER A 60 19.39 -18.88 -2.88
C SER A 60 18.05 -18.31 -2.42
N THR A 61 17.29 -19.19 -1.75
CA THR A 61 16.09 -18.89 -0.97
C THR A 61 16.33 -17.89 0.16
N GLN A 62 15.40 -16.94 0.30
CA GLN A 62 14.66 -16.77 1.56
C GLN A 62 13.16 -17.00 1.23
N ASP A 63 12.34 -17.68 2.02
CA ASP A 63 12.60 -18.22 3.37
C ASP A 63 12.10 -19.65 3.55
N GLU A 64 12.93 -20.44 4.25
CA GLU A 64 12.44 -21.48 5.17
C GLU A 64 11.73 -20.78 6.35
N THR A 65 10.71 -21.34 6.98
CA THR A 65 10.87 -22.52 7.86
C THR A 65 9.66 -23.45 7.76
N GLY A 66 9.79 -24.69 7.29
CA GLY A 66 10.99 -25.31 6.67
C GLY A 66 10.57 -26.42 5.70
N LEU A 67 11.41 -26.69 4.69
CA LEU A 67 11.03 -27.38 3.47
C LEU A 67 12.14 -28.36 3.04
N GLN A 68 12.15 -29.56 3.61
CA GLN A 68 13.14 -30.59 3.30
C GLN A 68 12.97 -31.15 1.88
N MET A 69 13.89 -30.77 0.99
CA MET A 69 13.98 -31.28 -0.39
C MET A 69 15.11 -32.32 -0.52
N GLU A 70 14.85 -33.57 -0.10
CA GLU A 70 15.81 -34.66 -0.32
C GLU A 70 15.92 -34.99 -1.82
N THR A 71 17.11 -34.76 -2.39
CA THR A 71 17.39 -34.99 -3.82
C THR A 71 18.28 -36.22 -4.01
N THR A 72 17.68 -37.41 -4.06
CA THR A 72 18.40 -38.68 -4.28
C THR A 72 18.74 -38.90 -5.75
N LYS A 73 19.97 -38.52 -6.16
CA LYS A 73 20.48 -38.74 -7.52
C LYS A 73 20.72 -40.23 -7.83
N THR A 74 19.73 -40.91 -8.41
CA THR A 74 19.91 -42.21 -9.09
C THR A 74 19.20 -42.28 -10.45
N GLY A 75 19.82 -41.65 -11.46
CA GLY A 75 19.92 -42.26 -12.79
C GLY A 75 18.72 -42.25 -13.76
N ASN A 76 17.56 -41.69 -13.42
CA ASN A 76 16.47 -41.43 -14.38
C ASN A 76 15.69 -40.16 -14.00
N ASN A 77 15.20 -39.43 -15.01
CA ASN A 77 14.47 -38.16 -14.84
C ASN A 77 12.97 -38.39 -14.60
N ASP A 78 12.63 -38.99 -13.46
CA ASP A 78 11.25 -39.18 -13.02
C ASP A 78 10.85 -38.07 -12.02
N ILE A 79 9.98 -37.13 -12.42
CA ILE A 79 9.41 -36.14 -11.47
C ILE A 79 8.19 -36.76 -10.79
N ILE A 80 8.29 -36.97 -9.48
CA ILE A 80 7.23 -37.57 -8.65
C ILE A 80 6.59 -36.49 -7.77
N PHE A 81 5.35 -36.12 -8.08
CA PHE A 81 4.51 -35.35 -7.15
C PHE A 81 3.76 -36.31 -6.21
N ARG A 82 3.97 -36.12 -4.91
CA ARG A 82 3.38 -36.95 -3.85
C ARG A 82 2.42 -36.11 -2.99
N HIS A 83 1.12 -36.34 -3.15
CA HIS A 83 0.09 -35.56 -2.47
C HIS A 83 -0.50 -36.38 -1.30
N ASN A 84 -0.23 -35.94 -0.07
CA ASN A 84 -0.68 -36.59 1.16
C ASN A 84 -1.93 -35.88 1.71
N ILE A 85 -3.09 -36.54 1.65
CA ILE A 85 -4.34 -35.99 2.20
C ILE A 85 -4.60 -36.66 3.56
N LYS A 86 -4.49 -35.90 4.65
CA LYS A 86 -4.88 -36.35 5.99
C LYS A 86 -6.37 -36.09 6.22
N LEU A 87 -7.14 -37.15 6.52
CA LEU A 87 -8.56 -37.08 6.85
C LEU A 87 -8.77 -37.41 8.33
N GLN A 88 -9.38 -36.52 9.10
CA GLN A 88 -9.79 -36.80 10.48
C GLN A 88 -11.20 -37.41 10.51
N PRO A 89 -11.43 -38.51 11.25
CA PRO A 89 -12.75 -39.11 11.39
C PRO A 89 -13.66 -38.30 12.35
N PRO A 90 -14.98 -38.21 12.09
CA PRO A 90 -15.91 -37.52 12.97
C PRO A 90 -16.23 -38.34 14.24
N ARG A 91 -16.48 -37.64 15.36
CA ARG A 91 -16.88 -38.24 16.64
C ARG A 91 -18.37 -38.63 16.67
N CYS A 92 -18.70 -39.85 16.26
CA CYS A 92 -19.91 -40.58 16.68
C CYS A 92 -19.79 -42.07 16.32
N ASP A 93 -20.37 -42.96 17.12
CA ASP A 93 -20.42 -44.40 16.81
C ASP A 93 -21.23 -44.66 15.55
N CYS A 94 -20.63 -45.38 14.60
CA CYS A 94 -21.24 -45.82 13.34
C CYS A 94 -20.80 -47.24 12.98
N GLU A 95 -20.68 -48.12 13.98
CA GLU A 95 -20.65 -49.56 13.73
C GLU A 95 -22.03 -50.05 13.24
N GLU A 96 -22.02 -51.10 12.41
CA GLU A 96 -23.21 -51.81 11.89
C GLU A 96 -24.13 -51.04 10.92
N SER A 97 -23.55 -50.55 9.81
CA SER A 97 -24.26 -50.52 8.51
C SER A 97 -23.58 -51.44 7.49
N GLU A 98 -24.25 -52.51 7.05
CA GLU A 98 -23.69 -53.49 6.11
C GLU A 98 -23.37 -52.93 4.72
N SER A 99 -23.95 -51.77 4.37
CA SER A 99 -23.75 -51.10 3.08
C SER A 99 -22.27 -50.81 2.76
N PHE A 100 -21.46 -50.48 3.78
CA PHE A 100 -20.04 -50.19 3.59
C PHE A 100 -19.21 -51.46 3.33
N LYS A 101 -19.55 -52.58 4.02
CA LYS A 101 -18.93 -53.90 3.77
C LYS A 101 -19.25 -54.42 2.37
N SER A 102 -20.46 -54.16 1.86
CA SER A 102 -20.87 -54.51 0.50
C SER A 102 -20.07 -53.79 -0.60
N LEU A 103 -19.68 -52.54 -0.38
CA LEU A 103 -18.83 -51.78 -1.33
C LEU A 103 -17.40 -52.28 -1.35
N LEU A 104 -16.80 -52.54 -0.17
CA LEU A 104 -15.41 -53.00 -0.08
C LEU A 104 -15.19 -54.35 -0.79
N TYR A 105 -16.14 -55.28 -0.65
CA TYR A 105 -16.07 -56.60 -1.31
C TYR A 105 -16.15 -56.53 -2.85
N ARG A 106 -16.65 -55.42 -3.42
CA ARG A 106 -16.74 -55.21 -4.87
C ARG A 106 -15.50 -54.58 -5.50
N VAL A 107 -14.63 -53.97 -4.70
CA VAL A 107 -13.38 -53.36 -5.21
C VAL A 107 -12.30 -54.44 -5.39
N ASN A 108 -12.08 -55.28 -4.37
CA ASN A 108 -11.06 -56.34 -4.41
C ASN A 108 -11.27 -57.35 -5.56
N GLY A 109 -12.52 -57.58 -5.99
CA GLY A 109 -12.82 -58.49 -7.11
C GLY A 109 -12.35 -57.98 -8.48
N LEU A 110 -12.07 -56.68 -8.64
CA LEU A 110 -11.59 -56.10 -9.91
C LEU A 110 -10.07 -56.14 -10.06
N GLU A 111 -9.31 -56.34 -8.98
CA GLU A 111 -7.84 -56.48 -9.07
C GLU A 111 -7.41 -57.86 -9.61
N GLU A 112 -8.19 -58.92 -9.37
CA GLU A 112 -7.87 -60.26 -9.89
C GLU A 112 -8.08 -60.36 -11.41
N GLU A 113 -9.13 -59.73 -11.97
CA GLU A 113 -9.37 -59.71 -13.43
C GLU A 113 -8.29 -58.95 -14.21
N VAL A 114 -7.74 -57.87 -13.65
CA VAL A 114 -6.63 -57.11 -14.30
C VAL A 114 -5.34 -57.92 -14.34
N ASN A 115 -5.11 -58.82 -13.36
CA ASN A 115 -3.91 -59.66 -13.33
C ASN A 115 -3.95 -60.79 -14.38
N TYR A 116 -5.13 -61.20 -14.83
CA TYR A 116 -5.31 -62.15 -15.94
C TYR A 116 -4.78 -61.59 -17.28
N LEU A 117 -5.13 -60.33 -17.59
CA LEU A 117 -4.71 -59.65 -18.83
C LEU A 117 -3.18 -59.47 -18.94
N LYS A 118 -2.46 -59.42 -17.83
CA LYS A 118 -0.98 -59.31 -17.80
C LYS A 118 -0.25 -60.55 -18.34
N THR A 119 -0.94 -61.67 -18.55
CA THR A 119 -0.34 -62.93 -19.02
C THR A 119 -0.45 -63.17 -20.54
N GLN A 120 -0.90 -62.18 -21.32
CA GLN A 120 -1.12 -62.34 -22.78
C GLN A 120 -0.14 -61.59 -23.70
N CYS A 121 0.74 -60.73 -23.16
CA CYS A 121 1.77 -60.02 -23.95
C CYS A 121 3.17 -60.59 -23.71
N ALA A 122 3.43 -61.80 -24.23
CA ALA A 122 4.69 -62.52 -24.06
C ALA A 122 5.24 -63.10 -25.39
N GLN A 123 5.37 -62.26 -26.42
CA GLN A 123 6.08 -62.58 -27.68
C GLN A 123 6.67 -61.30 -28.30
N GLY A 124 7.77 -61.42 -29.03
CA GLY A 124 8.62 -60.30 -29.49
C GLY A 124 8.52 -59.93 -30.98
N CYS A 125 9.25 -58.88 -31.36
CA CYS A 125 9.16 -58.23 -32.65
C CYS A 125 9.84 -59.00 -33.80
N CYS A 126 9.06 -59.72 -34.63
CA CYS A 126 9.28 -59.94 -36.07
C CYS A 126 8.13 -60.80 -36.65
N GLY A 127 7.00 -60.17 -37.01
CA GLY A 127 5.71 -60.86 -37.15
C GLY A 127 4.83 -60.47 -38.34
N ALA A 128 5.39 -60.33 -39.55
CA ALA A 128 4.63 -60.30 -40.81
C ALA A 128 5.50 -60.84 -41.97
N ALA A 129 4.88 -61.34 -43.04
CA ALA A 129 5.58 -61.93 -44.19
C ALA A 129 5.88 -60.88 -45.28
N GLY A 130 6.99 -61.04 -46.03
CA GLY A 130 7.24 -60.20 -47.21
C GLY A 130 8.67 -60.16 -47.78
N VAL A 131 9.70 -60.59 -47.03
CA VAL A 131 11.12 -60.46 -47.43
C VAL A 131 11.75 -61.83 -47.63
N ASP A 132 12.46 -62.03 -48.74
CA ASP A 132 13.29 -63.23 -48.94
C ASP A 132 14.49 -63.21 -47.98
N LYS A 133 14.74 -64.35 -47.34
CA LYS A 133 15.85 -64.55 -46.41
C LYS A 133 17.02 -65.32 -47.03
N SER A 134 16.93 -65.61 -48.33
CA SER A 134 17.97 -66.31 -49.10
C SER A 134 18.90 -65.35 -49.87
N CYS A 135 18.58 -64.06 -49.98
CA CYS A 135 19.38 -63.05 -50.69
C CYS A 135 19.75 -63.50 -52.11
N SER A 136 18.75 -64.01 -52.84
CA SER A 136 18.87 -64.65 -54.17
C SER A 136 19.85 -65.83 -54.28
N GLY A 137 20.46 -66.28 -53.18
CA GLY A 137 21.57 -67.23 -53.15
C GLY A 137 22.96 -66.59 -53.28
N HIS A 138 23.03 -65.28 -53.49
CA HIS A 138 24.27 -64.51 -53.73
C HIS A 138 24.60 -63.53 -52.58
N GLY A 139 24.02 -63.74 -51.40
CA GLY A 139 24.31 -62.97 -50.18
C GLY A 139 23.89 -63.67 -48.88
N THR A 140 24.02 -62.97 -47.76
CA THR A 140 23.69 -63.46 -46.41
C THR A 140 22.72 -62.52 -45.69
N TYR A 141 21.66 -63.05 -45.07
CA TYR A 141 20.61 -62.27 -44.39
C TYR A 141 20.92 -61.99 -42.91
N GLN A 142 20.70 -60.77 -42.44
CA GLN A 142 20.83 -60.38 -41.03
C GLN A 142 19.49 -60.31 -40.30
N HIS A 143 19.40 -61.00 -39.16
CA HIS A 143 18.14 -61.17 -38.42
C HIS A 143 17.76 -59.98 -37.54
N ASP A 144 18.73 -59.22 -37.02
CA ASP A 144 18.47 -58.10 -36.10
C ASP A 144 18.04 -56.80 -36.82
N THR A 145 18.30 -56.72 -38.13
CA THR A 145 18.05 -55.55 -39.01
C THR A 145 17.12 -55.86 -40.19
N CYS A 146 16.94 -57.14 -40.53
CA CYS A 146 16.12 -57.64 -41.64
C CYS A 146 16.54 -57.15 -43.05
N SER A 147 17.83 -57.31 -43.38
CA SER A 147 18.40 -56.99 -44.70
C SER A 147 19.46 -58.01 -45.17
N CYS A 148 19.86 -57.91 -46.44
CA CYS A 148 20.86 -58.78 -47.10
C CYS A 148 22.22 -58.10 -47.28
N LEU A 149 23.28 -58.91 -47.38
CA LEU A 149 24.66 -58.49 -47.65
C LEU A 149 25.28 -59.38 -48.76
N CYS A 150 25.78 -58.79 -49.85
CA CYS A 150 26.09 -59.51 -51.09
C CYS A 150 27.53 -60.04 -51.22
N ASN A 151 27.70 -61.06 -52.06
CA ASN A 151 28.97 -61.67 -52.43
C ASN A 151 29.65 -60.92 -53.59
N ILE A 152 30.98 -61.00 -53.69
CA ILE A 152 31.78 -60.33 -54.72
C ILE A 152 31.34 -60.76 -56.14
N GLY A 153 31.22 -59.79 -57.04
CA GLY A 153 30.70 -59.96 -58.40
C GLY A 153 29.18 -59.90 -58.51
N TRP A 154 28.47 -59.63 -57.41
CA TRP A 154 27.02 -59.47 -57.37
C TRP A 154 26.58 -58.26 -56.53
N GLU A 155 25.61 -57.47 -57.02
CA GLU A 155 25.08 -56.30 -56.31
C GLU A 155 23.54 -56.20 -56.35
N GLY A 156 22.98 -55.15 -55.73
CA GLY A 156 21.54 -54.96 -55.52
C GLY A 156 21.02 -55.35 -54.11
N PRO A 157 19.81 -54.92 -53.72
CA PRO A 157 19.29 -55.08 -52.35
C PRO A 157 18.95 -56.53 -51.96
N ASP A 158 18.81 -57.42 -52.96
CA ASP A 158 18.68 -58.87 -52.81
C ASP A 158 19.77 -59.66 -53.58
N CYS A 159 20.85 -58.98 -53.99
CA CYS A 159 22.04 -59.55 -54.63
C CYS A 159 21.77 -60.25 -55.98
N SER A 160 21.37 -59.49 -57.00
CA SER A 160 20.79 -60.01 -58.24
C SER A 160 21.40 -59.47 -59.56
N GLU A 161 22.35 -58.52 -59.53
CA GLU A 161 23.01 -57.92 -60.72
C GLU A 161 24.51 -58.34 -60.80
N SER A 162 25.16 -58.38 -61.99
CA SER A 162 26.47 -59.05 -62.20
C SER A 162 27.48 -58.35 -63.16
N SER A 163 28.78 -58.72 -63.08
CA SER A 163 29.93 -58.01 -63.70
C SER A 163 30.80 -58.81 -64.71
N CYS A 164 31.41 -58.15 -65.71
CA CYS A 164 32.27 -58.73 -66.76
C CYS A 164 33.78 -58.87 -66.42
N PRO A 165 34.57 -59.68 -67.17
CA PRO A 165 36.03 -59.75 -67.06
C PRO A 165 36.77 -58.68 -67.91
N ASP A 166 37.81 -58.07 -67.34
CA ASP A 166 38.91 -57.28 -67.97
C ASP A 166 38.52 -56.31 -69.12
N GLU A 167 37.30 -55.77 -69.08
CA GLU A 167 36.72 -54.77 -70.00
C GLU A 167 36.91 -55.05 -71.51
N CYS A 168 37.12 -56.33 -71.87
CA CYS A 168 37.39 -56.79 -73.24
C CYS A 168 38.63 -56.19 -73.93
N ASN A 169 39.69 -55.89 -73.15
CA ASN A 169 40.99 -55.42 -73.66
C ASN A 169 40.92 -54.18 -74.59
N ASP A 170 39.90 -53.32 -74.45
CA ASP A 170 39.53 -52.22 -75.38
C ASP A 170 39.25 -52.61 -76.84
N ASN A 171 39.51 -53.86 -77.25
CA ASN A 171 39.38 -54.37 -78.63
C ASN A 171 38.05 -55.11 -78.87
N GLY A 172 37.11 -54.99 -77.94
CA GLY A 172 35.74 -55.47 -78.06
C GLY A 172 34.78 -54.78 -77.11
N ARG A 173 33.59 -55.36 -76.96
CA ARG A 173 32.53 -54.89 -76.05
C ARG A 173 31.94 -56.04 -75.25
N CYS A 174 31.75 -55.86 -73.93
CA CYS A 174 31.05 -56.87 -73.12
C CYS A 174 29.52 -56.82 -73.33
N VAL A 175 28.91 -58.01 -73.40
CA VAL A 175 27.47 -58.26 -73.30
C VAL A 175 27.27 -59.53 -72.47
N ASP A 176 26.39 -59.48 -71.47
CA ASP A 176 25.99 -60.61 -70.62
C ASP A 176 27.16 -61.46 -70.04
N GLY A 177 28.31 -60.81 -69.77
CA GLY A 177 29.51 -61.43 -69.21
C GLY A 177 30.53 -61.97 -70.21
N GLN A 178 30.33 -61.80 -71.53
CA GLN A 178 31.28 -62.20 -72.59
C GLN A 178 31.62 -61.06 -73.56
N CYS A 179 32.77 -61.17 -74.22
CA CYS A 179 33.32 -60.14 -75.11
C CYS A 179 33.02 -60.40 -76.61
N VAL A 180 32.85 -59.32 -77.37
CA VAL A 180 32.62 -59.33 -78.83
C VAL A 180 33.58 -58.36 -79.51
N CYS A 181 34.38 -58.86 -80.46
CA CYS A 181 35.57 -58.18 -80.99
C CYS A 181 35.34 -57.24 -82.18
N TYR A 182 36.25 -56.29 -82.37
CA TYR A 182 36.26 -55.38 -83.51
C TYR A 182 36.98 -55.94 -84.76
N GLU A 183 36.71 -55.34 -85.91
CA GLU A 183 37.16 -55.82 -87.23
C GLU A 183 38.69 -55.88 -87.34
N GLY A 184 39.20 -56.97 -87.92
CA GLY A 184 40.62 -57.30 -87.94
C GLY A 184 41.09 -58.22 -86.80
N TYR A 185 40.31 -58.34 -85.71
CA TYR A 185 40.66 -59.09 -84.50
C TYR A 185 39.69 -60.26 -84.20
N THR A 186 40.21 -61.35 -83.62
CA THR A 186 39.42 -62.51 -83.15
C THR A 186 40.00 -63.12 -81.87
N GLY A 187 39.26 -63.99 -81.18
CA GLY A 187 39.63 -64.62 -79.90
C GLY A 187 38.62 -64.33 -78.77
N GLU A 188 38.64 -65.10 -77.68
CA GLU A 188 37.69 -64.90 -76.55
C GLU A 188 37.93 -63.59 -75.79
N ASP A 189 39.13 -63.02 -75.89
CA ASP A 189 39.53 -61.71 -75.35
C ASP A 189 40.02 -60.71 -76.42
N CYS A 190 39.77 -61.02 -77.70
CA CYS A 190 39.99 -60.18 -78.89
C CYS A 190 41.47 -59.86 -79.25
N SER A 191 42.24 -60.87 -79.69
CA SER A 191 43.72 -60.83 -79.74
C SER A 191 44.46 -61.39 -81.00
N GLU A 192 43.79 -61.92 -82.05
CA GLU A 192 44.42 -62.57 -83.25
C GLU A 192 44.03 -61.98 -84.65
N LEU A 193 44.80 -62.21 -85.74
CA LEU A 193 44.73 -61.51 -87.08
C LEU A 193 44.66 -62.42 -88.37
N THR A 194 44.56 -61.86 -89.60
CA THR A 194 44.16 -62.58 -90.88
C THR A 194 45.03 -62.30 -92.17
N CYS A 195 45.10 -63.23 -93.17
CA CYS A 195 45.76 -63.10 -94.52
C CYS A 195 44.83 -62.58 -95.67
N PRO A 196 45.36 -61.99 -96.77
CA PRO A 196 44.59 -61.65 -98.01
C PRO A 196 44.49 -62.79 -99.04
N ASP A 197 43.34 -62.90 -99.74
CA ASP A 197 43.00 -63.63 -100.99
C ASP A 197 43.63 -65.00 -101.32
N ASN A 198 44.24 -65.67 -100.34
CA ASN A 198 44.70 -67.05 -100.37
C ASN A 198 45.68 -67.39 -101.53
N CYS A 199 46.34 -66.38 -102.11
CA CYS A 199 47.40 -66.50 -103.12
C CYS A 199 47.00 -67.14 -104.47
N ASN A 200 45.74 -67.02 -104.89
CA ASN A 200 45.20 -67.49 -106.19
C ASN A 200 45.58 -68.94 -106.59
N ASP A 201 45.81 -69.83 -105.62
CA ASP A 201 46.32 -71.21 -105.82
C ASP A 201 47.69 -71.34 -106.55
N ASN A 202 48.31 -70.23 -106.98
CA ASN A 202 49.64 -70.19 -107.63
C ASN A 202 50.76 -69.82 -106.64
N GLY A 203 50.45 -69.76 -105.34
CA GLY A 203 51.38 -69.49 -104.26
C GLY A 203 50.91 -69.96 -102.88
N ARG A 204 51.51 -69.43 -101.81
CA ARG A 204 51.24 -69.81 -100.40
C ARG A 204 51.34 -68.61 -99.44
N CYS A 205 50.37 -68.43 -98.53
CA CYS A 205 50.47 -67.40 -97.47
C CYS A 205 51.44 -67.81 -96.36
N VAL A 206 52.23 -66.85 -95.88
CA VAL A 206 53.01 -66.87 -94.62
C VAL A 206 52.93 -65.46 -94.02
N ASP A 207 52.60 -65.34 -92.74
CA ASP A 207 52.60 -64.09 -91.96
C ASP A 207 51.91 -62.88 -92.65
N GLY A 208 50.87 -63.15 -93.46
CA GLY A 208 50.09 -62.15 -94.18
C GLY A 208 50.47 -61.90 -95.65
N GLN A 209 51.49 -62.59 -96.21
CA GLN A 209 51.96 -62.37 -97.59
C GLN A 209 52.17 -63.67 -98.40
N CYS A 210 52.16 -63.57 -99.73
CA CYS A 210 52.17 -64.68 -100.69
C CYS A 210 53.54 -64.89 -101.38
N VAL A 211 53.80 -66.12 -101.87
CA VAL A 211 55.04 -66.53 -102.59
C VAL A 211 54.73 -67.51 -103.74
N CYS A 212 55.29 -67.28 -104.93
CA CYS A 212 54.82 -67.83 -106.22
C CYS A 212 55.65 -68.97 -106.85
N TYR A 213 55.08 -69.61 -107.88
CA TYR A 213 55.72 -70.70 -108.67
C TYR A 213 56.45 -70.25 -109.95
N GLU A 214 57.40 -71.07 -110.41
CA GLU A 214 58.29 -70.77 -111.56
C GLU A 214 57.52 -70.54 -112.88
N GLY A 215 57.90 -69.49 -113.60
CA GLY A 215 57.19 -69.00 -114.79
C GLY A 215 56.08 -67.99 -114.50
N TYR A 216 55.76 -67.75 -113.21
CA TYR A 216 54.79 -66.76 -112.76
C TYR A 216 55.41 -65.75 -111.77
N THR A 217 54.90 -64.51 -111.74
CA THR A 217 55.29 -63.45 -110.79
C THR A 217 54.10 -62.55 -110.41
N GLY A 218 54.28 -61.63 -109.46
CA GLY A 218 53.25 -60.73 -108.92
C GLY A 218 52.92 -61.02 -107.45
N GLU A 219 52.38 -60.05 -106.71
CA GLU A 219 52.04 -60.21 -105.28
C GLU A 219 50.95 -61.27 -105.03
N ASP A 220 50.13 -61.54 -106.06
CA ASP A 220 49.07 -62.55 -106.07
C ASP A 220 49.35 -63.72 -107.06
N CYS A 221 50.57 -63.78 -107.61
CA CYS A 221 51.12 -64.86 -108.46
C CYS A 221 50.42 -65.07 -109.83
N SER A 222 50.56 -64.11 -110.77
CA SER A 222 49.72 -64.02 -111.99
C SER A 222 50.41 -63.72 -113.36
N GLU A 223 51.71 -63.38 -113.48
CA GLU A 223 52.33 -62.82 -114.72
C GLU A 223 53.51 -63.61 -115.38
N LEU A 224 53.74 -63.49 -116.71
CA LEU A 224 54.71 -64.30 -117.53
C LEU A 224 55.93 -63.51 -118.15
N THR A 225 56.94 -64.22 -118.70
CA THR A 225 58.31 -63.69 -119.06
C THR A 225 58.71 -63.72 -120.57
N CYS A 226 59.80 -63.01 -120.97
CA CYS A 226 60.13 -62.68 -122.38
C CYS A 226 61.63 -62.64 -122.81
N PRO A 227 61.96 -62.51 -124.13
CA PRO A 227 63.34 -62.51 -124.65
C PRO A 227 64.15 -61.25 -124.31
N GLY A 228 65.41 -61.42 -123.89
CA GLY A 228 66.40 -60.34 -123.71
C GLY A 228 66.05 -59.29 -122.64
N ASN A 229 64.93 -59.45 -121.93
CA ASN A 229 64.32 -58.49 -121.03
C ASN A 229 64.20 -57.04 -121.59
N CYS A 230 64.17 -56.91 -122.92
CA CYS A 230 64.13 -55.61 -123.62
C CYS A 230 65.25 -54.63 -123.18
N SER A 231 66.41 -55.17 -122.82
CA SER A 231 67.55 -54.44 -122.24
C SER A 231 67.18 -53.54 -121.05
N ASP A 232 66.15 -53.92 -120.29
CA ASP A 232 65.51 -53.18 -119.19
C ASP A 232 64.91 -51.81 -119.58
N ASN A 233 64.95 -51.45 -120.86
CA ASN A 233 64.53 -50.15 -121.42
C ASN A 233 63.31 -50.26 -122.37
N GLY A 234 62.59 -51.38 -122.31
CA GLY A 234 61.29 -51.57 -122.93
C GLY A 234 60.42 -52.55 -122.16
N ARG A 235 59.11 -52.54 -122.44
CA ARG A 235 58.21 -53.59 -121.97
C ARG A 235 58.14 -54.70 -123.00
N CYS A 236 58.12 -55.95 -122.55
CA CYS A 236 57.64 -57.01 -123.41
C CYS A 236 56.11 -56.97 -123.53
N VAL A 237 55.61 -57.29 -124.73
CA VAL A 237 54.22 -57.67 -125.00
C VAL A 237 54.24 -58.86 -125.95
N ASP A 238 53.51 -59.93 -125.62
CA ASP A 238 53.36 -61.16 -126.43
C ASP A 238 54.66 -61.77 -126.98
N GLY A 239 55.77 -61.63 -126.24
CA GLY A 239 57.09 -62.16 -126.63
C GLY A 239 57.96 -61.23 -127.50
N GLN A 240 57.53 -59.98 -127.74
CA GLN A 240 58.31 -58.96 -128.44
C GLN A 240 58.48 -57.68 -127.59
N CYS A 241 59.53 -56.91 -127.85
CA CYS A 241 59.87 -55.71 -127.06
C CYS A 241 59.32 -54.42 -127.67
N VAL A 242 58.84 -53.53 -126.79
CA VAL A 242 58.34 -52.19 -127.10
C VAL A 242 59.04 -51.20 -126.14
N CYS A 243 59.84 -50.29 -126.69
CA CYS A 243 60.70 -49.42 -125.87
C CYS A 243 59.91 -48.43 -125.01
N TYR A 244 60.44 -48.15 -123.82
CA TYR A 244 59.87 -47.15 -122.92
C TYR A 244 60.12 -45.74 -123.44
N GLU A 245 59.27 -44.79 -123.03
CA GLU A 245 59.45 -43.39 -123.39
C GLU A 245 60.80 -42.87 -122.89
N GLY A 246 61.49 -42.12 -123.75
CA GLY A 246 62.90 -41.79 -123.57
C GLY A 246 63.86 -42.74 -124.31
N TYR A 247 63.46 -43.96 -124.69
CA TYR A 247 64.35 -44.98 -125.28
C TYR A 247 63.92 -45.49 -126.68
N THR A 248 64.88 -45.98 -127.48
CA THR A 248 64.65 -46.56 -128.83
C THR A 248 65.68 -47.62 -129.25
N GLY A 249 65.34 -48.47 -130.24
CA GLY A 249 66.17 -49.57 -130.79
C GLY A 249 65.42 -50.91 -130.89
N GLU A 250 65.92 -51.91 -131.65
CA GLU A 250 65.30 -53.25 -131.66
C GLU A 250 65.45 -53.99 -130.31
N ASP A 251 66.44 -53.61 -129.50
CA ASP A 251 66.61 -54.02 -128.10
C ASP A 251 66.55 -52.82 -127.11
N CYS A 252 66.06 -51.65 -127.56
CA CYS A 252 65.77 -50.46 -126.77
C CYS A 252 66.97 -49.72 -126.10
N SER A 253 68.11 -49.61 -126.79
CA SER A 253 69.39 -49.17 -126.21
C SER A 253 69.84 -47.68 -126.41
N GLU A 254 69.02 -46.77 -126.97
CA GLU A 254 69.38 -45.33 -127.23
C GLU A 254 68.41 -44.31 -126.55
N LEU A 255 68.81 -43.08 -126.15
CA LEU A 255 68.15 -42.23 -125.09
C LEU A 255 67.76 -40.76 -125.48
N THR A 256 66.79 -40.12 -124.78
CA THR A 256 66.14 -38.79 -125.08
C THR A 256 65.92 -37.86 -123.83
N CYS A 257 65.76 -36.52 -124.00
CA CYS A 257 65.53 -35.51 -122.92
C CYS A 257 64.08 -34.96 -122.81
N PRO A 258 63.59 -34.56 -121.61
CA PRO A 258 62.28 -33.90 -121.41
C PRO A 258 62.22 -32.44 -121.90
N GLY A 259 61.11 -32.06 -122.56
CA GLY A 259 60.70 -30.67 -122.85
C GLY A 259 61.69 -29.77 -123.62
N ASN A 260 62.85 -30.29 -124.03
CA ASN A 260 64.04 -29.52 -124.40
C ASN A 260 64.38 -28.37 -123.41
N CYS A 261 64.02 -28.54 -122.13
CA CYS A 261 64.18 -27.55 -121.06
C CYS A 261 63.56 -26.15 -121.32
N ASN A 262 62.47 -26.07 -122.09
CA ASN A 262 61.64 -24.86 -122.32
C ASN A 262 62.39 -23.58 -122.76
N ASP A 263 63.60 -23.70 -123.30
CA ASP A 263 64.53 -22.57 -123.51
C ASP A 263 64.78 -21.72 -122.22
N LYS A 264 64.70 -22.35 -121.04
CA LYS A 264 64.95 -21.77 -119.70
C LYS A 264 66.00 -22.55 -118.89
N GLY A 265 66.54 -23.63 -119.47
CA GLY A 265 67.65 -24.40 -118.92
C GLY A 265 68.43 -25.13 -120.02
N ARG A 266 69.39 -25.98 -119.64
CA ARG A 266 70.09 -26.89 -120.57
C ARG A 266 69.84 -28.35 -120.17
N CYS A 267 69.69 -29.26 -121.14
CA CYS A 267 69.70 -30.69 -120.85
C CYS A 267 71.14 -31.20 -120.61
N VAL A 268 71.31 -32.06 -119.62
CA VAL A 268 72.51 -32.87 -119.37
C VAL A 268 72.03 -34.23 -118.88
N ASP A 269 72.49 -35.32 -119.48
CA ASP A 269 72.24 -36.70 -119.04
C ASP A 269 70.75 -37.00 -118.71
N GLY A 270 69.83 -36.43 -119.52
CA GLY A 270 68.38 -36.59 -119.38
C GLY A 270 67.67 -35.58 -118.48
N GLN A 271 68.38 -34.67 -117.80
CA GLN A 271 67.82 -33.70 -116.83
C GLN A 271 68.06 -32.24 -117.22
N CYS A 272 67.17 -31.35 -116.80
CA CYS A 272 67.24 -29.91 -117.08
C CYS A 272 67.87 -29.10 -115.94
N VAL A 273 68.74 -28.14 -116.28
CA VAL A 273 69.38 -27.22 -115.32
C VAL A 273 68.95 -25.79 -115.59
N CYS A 274 68.20 -25.20 -114.65
CA CYS A 274 67.47 -23.95 -114.81
C CYS A 274 68.31 -22.66 -114.66
N HIS A 275 67.73 -21.53 -115.09
CA HIS A 275 68.32 -20.19 -114.95
C HIS A 275 67.83 -19.45 -113.70
N GLU A 276 68.63 -18.49 -113.24
CA GLU A 276 68.39 -17.72 -112.02
C GLU A 276 67.00 -17.03 -112.02
N GLY A 277 66.29 -17.15 -110.90
CA GLY A 277 64.90 -16.71 -110.75
C GLY A 277 63.85 -17.77 -111.12
N TYR A 278 64.24 -18.90 -111.71
CA TYR A 278 63.34 -19.99 -112.09
C TYR A 278 63.64 -21.31 -111.36
N THR A 279 62.58 -22.08 -111.08
CA THR A 279 62.66 -23.42 -110.45
C THR A 279 61.66 -24.40 -111.10
N GLY A 280 61.58 -25.64 -110.61
CA GLY A 280 60.77 -26.73 -111.18
C GLY A 280 61.55 -27.60 -112.17
N GLU A 281 61.11 -28.84 -112.39
CA GLU A 281 61.85 -29.86 -113.15
C GLU A 281 62.02 -29.52 -114.65
N ASP A 282 61.13 -28.67 -115.20
CA ASP A 282 61.20 -28.14 -116.56
C ASP A 282 61.49 -26.62 -116.62
N CYS A 283 61.85 -26.02 -115.47
CA CYS A 283 62.25 -24.62 -115.30
C CYS A 283 61.13 -23.57 -115.50
N SER A 284 59.95 -23.81 -114.93
CA SER A 284 58.72 -23.02 -115.16
C SER A 284 58.23 -22.14 -113.98
N GLU A 285 58.75 -22.28 -112.76
CA GLU A 285 58.22 -21.64 -111.53
C GLU A 285 59.07 -20.45 -111.00
N LEU A 286 58.51 -19.61 -110.10
CA LEU A 286 59.12 -18.38 -109.56
C LEU A 286 59.22 -18.37 -108.00
N THR A 287 60.16 -17.60 -107.44
CA THR A 287 60.51 -17.61 -105.99
C THR A 287 59.96 -16.40 -105.20
N CYS A 288 59.58 -16.60 -103.92
CA CYS A 288 59.07 -15.56 -103.00
C CYS A 288 60.08 -15.12 -101.91
N PRO A 289 59.98 -13.88 -101.36
CA PRO A 289 60.79 -13.44 -100.21
C PRO A 289 60.51 -14.24 -98.92
N GLY A 290 61.56 -14.71 -98.26
CA GLY A 290 61.51 -15.29 -96.90
C GLY A 290 60.58 -16.50 -96.70
N ASN A 291 60.08 -17.10 -97.78
CA ASN A 291 58.94 -18.04 -97.78
C ASN A 291 57.75 -17.58 -96.90
N CYS A 292 57.54 -16.27 -96.77
CA CYS A 292 56.51 -15.67 -95.93
C CYS A 292 56.56 -16.10 -94.43
N ASN A 293 57.73 -16.54 -93.94
CA ASN A 293 57.98 -17.00 -92.57
C ASN A 293 56.98 -18.05 -92.02
N ASP A 294 56.30 -18.81 -92.89
CA ASP A 294 55.17 -19.68 -92.54
C ASP A 294 54.05 -18.95 -91.76
N LYS A 295 53.89 -17.64 -92.00
CA LYS A 295 52.85 -16.75 -91.45
C LYS A 295 52.00 -16.08 -92.55
N GLY A 296 52.15 -16.54 -93.80
CA GLY A 296 51.35 -16.12 -94.94
C GLY A 296 51.50 -17.05 -96.12
N GLN A 297 50.79 -16.76 -97.21
CA GLN A 297 50.87 -17.50 -98.49
C GLN A 297 51.66 -16.70 -99.54
N CYS A 298 52.51 -17.38 -100.29
CA CYS A 298 53.21 -16.84 -101.46
C CYS A 298 52.26 -16.82 -102.67
N VAL A 299 52.04 -15.64 -103.26
CA VAL A 299 51.25 -15.43 -104.48
C VAL A 299 51.94 -14.38 -105.34
N ASP A 300 52.19 -14.68 -106.62
CA ASP A 300 52.85 -13.80 -107.60
C ASP A 300 54.13 -13.09 -107.08
N GLY A 301 54.96 -13.82 -106.33
CA GLY A 301 56.22 -13.29 -105.76
C GLY A 301 56.05 -12.41 -104.52
N LYS A 302 54.86 -12.37 -103.90
CA LYS A 302 54.56 -11.60 -102.68
C LYS A 302 53.88 -12.44 -101.61
N CYS A 303 53.97 -11.98 -100.36
CA CYS A 303 53.37 -12.64 -99.20
C CYS A 303 52.02 -12.01 -98.81
N VAL A 304 51.04 -12.87 -98.50
CA VAL A 304 49.71 -12.51 -97.99
C VAL A 304 49.56 -13.10 -96.59
N CYS A 305 49.55 -12.24 -95.56
CA CYS A 305 49.69 -12.67 -94.17
C CYS A 305 48.39 -13.21 -93.54
N PHE A 306 48.54 -14.16 -92.63
CA PHE A 306 47.44 -14.68 -91.80
C PHE A 306 46.97 -13.62 -90.77
N PRO A 307 45.76 -13.79 -90.21
CA PRO A 307 45.27 -12.95 -89.11
C PRO A 307 46.29 -12.82 -87.97
N HIS A 308 46.31 -11.66 -87.33
CA HIS A 308 47.30 -11.22 -86.33
C HIS A 308 48.73 -10.96 -86.85
N PHE A 309 49.03 -11.16 -88.14
CA PHE A 309 50.35 -10.85 -88.73
C PHE A 309 50.29 -9.72 -89.79
N THR A 310 51.44 -9.09 -90.06
CA THR A 310 51.65 -8.01 -91.05
C THR A 310 53.14 -7.87 -91.41
N GLY A 311 53.49 -6.96 -92.33
CA GLY A 311 54.84 -6.78 -92.88
C GLY A 311 55.03 -7.47 -94.24
N GLU A 312 56.09 -7.11 -94.98
CA GLU A 312 56.32 -7.62 -96.35
C GLU A 312 56.61 -9.12 -96.42
N ASP A 313 57.09 -9.71 -95.31
CA ASP A 313 57.38 -11.13 -95.12
C ASP A 313 56.52 -11.77 -94.01
N CYS A 314 55.50 -11.06 -93.53
CA CYS A 314 54.59 -11.47 -92.45
C CYS A 314 55.22 -11.65 -91.05
N SER A 315 56.37 -11.03 -90.78
CA SER A 315 57.09 -11.15 -89.49
C SER A 315 56.52 -10.34 -88.31
N ILE A 316 55.62 -9.36 -88.53
CA ILE A 316 55.17 -8.41 -87.50
C ILE A 316 53.82 -8.83 -86.92
N GLN A 317 53.70 -8.90 -85.59
CA GLN A 317 52.45 -9.26 -84.89
C GLN A 317 51.61 -8.03 -84.50
N LYS A 318 50.28 -8.13 -84.62
CA LYS A 318 49.31 -7.08 -84.23
C LYS A 318 48.85 -7.24 -82.77
N CYS A 319 48.73 -6.13 -82.04
CA CYS A 319 48.10 -6.11 -80.71
C CYS A 319 46.57 -5.99 -80.78
N PRO A 320 45.84 -6.38 -79.71
CA PRO A 320 44.41 -6.10 -79.57
C PRO A 320 44.12 -4.59 -79.62
N ASN A 321 43.15 -4.18 -80.46
CA ASN A 321 42.62 -2.81 -80.60
C ASN A 321 43.66 -1.67 -80.63
N ASP A 322 44.89 -1.95 -81.11
CA ASP A 322 46.06 -1.06 -81.05
C ASP A 322 46.30 -0.41 -79.66
N CYS A 323 45.93 -1.13 -78.60
CA CYS A 323 46.00 -0.66 -77.21
C CYS A 323 45.19 0.61 -76.89
N MET A 324 44.16 0.91 -77.69
CA MET A 324 43.17 1.98 -77.47
C MET A 324 43.77 3.39 -77.25
N ASP A 325 44.96 3.67 -77.79
CA ASP A 325 45.75 4.89 -77.51
C ASP A 325 46.00 5.15 -75.98
N ASN A 326 45.94 4.08 -75.18
CA ASN A 326 46.07 4.02 -73.72
C ASN A 326 47.21 3.08 -73.27
N GLY A 327 48.15 2.77 -74.16
CA GLY A 327 49.28 1.90 -73.86
C GLY A 327 50.16 1.65 -75.08
N GLN A 328 51.20 0.84 -74.88
CA GLN A 328 52.21 0.51 -75.89
C GLN A 328 52.10 -0.96 -76.29
N CYS A 329 52.03 -1.22 -77.61
CA CYS A 329 52.05 -2.56 -78.17
C CYS A 329 53.47 -3.16 -78.11
N VAL A 330 53.67 -4.20 -77.30
CA VAL A 330 54.96 -4.89 -77.12
C VAL A 330 54.76 -6.40 -77.32
N ASN A 331 55.35 -6.96 -78.38
CA ASN A 331 55.29 -8.40 -78.71
C ASN A 331 53.86 -8.97 -78.76
N GLY A 332 52.91 -8.23 -79.36
CA GLY A 332 51.52 -8.65 -79.48
C GLY A 332 50.66 -8.48 -78.22
N LYS A 333 51.22 -7.95 -77.12
CA LYS A 333 50.49 -7.61 -75.89
C LYS A 333 50.57 -6.11 -75.60
N CYS A 334 49.49 -5.53 -75.06
CA CYS A 334 49.48 -4.15 -74.60
C CYS A 334 50.10 -4.00 -73.20
N ILE A 335 50.90 -2.94 -73.03
CA ILE A 335 51.42 -2.44 -71.76
C ILE A 335 50.78 -1.08 -71.53
N CYS A 336 49.87 -0.97 -70.56
CA CYS A 336 49.01 0.20 -70.39
C CYS A 336 49.72 1.40 -69.76
N ASP A 337 49.23 2.60 -70.08
CA ASP A 337 49.60 3.85 -69.43
C ASP A 337 49.13 3.87 -67.96
N ASP A 338 49.74 4.70 -67.12
CA ASP A 338 49.38 4.84 -65.70
C ASP A 338 47.88 5.15 -65.53
N GLY A 339 47.17 4.27 -64.81
CA GLY A 339 45.72 4.35 -64.58
C GLY A 339 44.86 3.44 -65.47
N PHE A 340 45.41 2.86 -66.54
CA PHE A 340 44.71 1.95 -67.44
C PHE A 340 45.07 0.47 -67.23
N TYR A 341 44.13 -0.44 -67.52
CA TYR A 341 44.32 -1.88 -67.49
C TYR A 341 43.41 -2.63 -68.49
N GLY A 342 43.53 -3.96 -68.54
CA GLY A 342 42.84 -4.83 -69.49
C GLY A 342 43.80 -5.48 -70.49
N GLU A 343 43.27 -6.23 -71.46
CA GLU A 343 44.09 -6.83 -72.54
C GLU A 343 44.46 -5.83 -73.65
N ASP A 344 43.66 -4.77 -73.79
CA ASP A 344 43.78 -3.70 -74.79
C ASP A 344 43.79 -2.28 -74.17
N CYS A 345 43.96 -2.15 -72.86
CA CYS A 345 44.01 -0.89 -72.11
C CYS A 345 42.73 -0.03 -72.19
N SER A 346 41.57 -0.66 -72.39
CA SER A 346 40.25 -0.01 -72.42
C SER A 346 39.67 0.34 -71.03
N LEU A 347 40.17 -0.24 -69.93
CA LEU A 347 39.59 -0.10 -68.59
C LEU A 347 40.41 0.87 -67.72
N VAL A 348 39.72 1.69 -66.91
CA VAL A 348 40.33 2.62 -65.94
C VAL A 348 40.30 2.00 -64.54
N LEU A 349 41.42 2.05 -63.81
CA LEU A 349 41.53 1.57 -62.43
C LEU A 349 40.48 2.23 -61.54
N ALA A 350 39.66 1.41 -60.88
CA ALA A 350 38.70 1.90 -59.88
C ALA A 350 39.42 2.43 -58.62
N PRO A 351 38.86 3.46 -57.96
CA PRO A 351 39.23 3.79 -56.59
C PRO A 351 38.95 2.61 -55.66
N GLN A 352 39.59 2.59 -54.50
CA GLN A 352 39.49 1.54 -53.51
C GLN A 352 39.51 2.14 -52.11
N GLY A 353 38.95 1.43 -51.13
CA GLY A 353 38.97 1.85 -49.73
C GLY A 353 38.07 3.04 -49.44
N LEU A 354 36.93 3.17 -50.16
CA LEU A 354 35.91 4.14 -49.83
C LEU A 354 35.35 3.86 -48.41
N GLU A 355 35.65 4.76 -47.46
CA GLU A 355 35.16 4.66 -46.08
C GLU A 355 34.48 5.95 -45.59
N VAL A 356 33.59 5.81 -44.59
CA VAL A 356 32.91 6.94 -43.94
C VAL A 356 33.66 7.31 -42.66
N VAL A 357 34.43 8.40 -42.72
CA VAL A 357 35.27 8.87 -41.61
C VAL A 357 34.49 9.69 -40.58
N GLN A 358 33.42 10.39 -40.98
CA GLN A 358 32.54 11.09 -40.04
C GLN A 358 31.08 11.09 -40.50
N VAL A 359 30.18 10.74 -39.58
CA VAL A 359 28.72 10.87 -39.72
C VAL A 359 28.23 12.07 -38.90
N THR A 360 27.20 12.75 -39.40
CA THR A 360 26.27 13.56 -38.59
C THR A 360 24.83 13.25 -39.02
N ASP A 361 23.84 13.97 -38.50
CA ASP A 361 22.45 13.82 -38.95
C ASP A 361 22.18 14.47 -40.31
N VAL A 362 23.04 15.38 -40.78
CA VAL A 362 22.87 16.10 -42.06
C VAL A 362 24.09 16.05 -43.00
N SER A 363 25.12 15.27 -42.66
CA SER A 363 26.34 15.15 -43.46
C SER A 363 27.04 13.80 -43.34
N LEU A 364 27.79 13.45 -44.39
CA LEU A 364 28.72 12.31 -44.43
C LEU A 364 30.07 12.80 -44.96
N LEU A 365 31.14 12.58 -44.21
CA LEU A 365 32.52 12.70 -44.71
C LEU A 365 32.97 11.32 -45.18
N VAL A 366 33.27 11.22 -46.47
CA VAL A 366 33.81 10.01 -47.10
C VAL A 366 35.22 10.26 -47.60
N GLU A 367 36.10 9.26 -47.47
CA GLU A 367 37.49 9.28 -47.95
C GLU A 367 37.79 8.00 -48.75
N TRP A 368 38.73 8.04 -49.69
CA TRP A 368 39.13 6.91 -50.56
C TRP A 368 40.63 6.94 -50.90
N GLU A 369 41.18 5.85 -51.42
CA GLU A 369 42.56 5.81 -51.92
C GLU A 369 42.71 6.49 -53.29
N SER A 370 43.78 7.26 -53.48
CA SER A 370 44.00 8.02 -54.72
C SER A 370 44.45 7.14 -55.89
N VAL A 371 43.67 7.14 -56.97
CA VAL A 371 43.98 6.43 -58.22
C VAL A 371 45.08 7.15 -59.00
N GLN A 372 46.12 6.43 -59.39
CA GLN A 372 47.17 6.96 -60.26
C GLN A 372 46.64 7.18 -61.68
N GLY A 373 46.93 8.33 -62.27
CA GLY A 373 46.43 8.73 -63.58
C GLY A 373 45.09 9.49 -63.57
N ALA A 374 44.33 9.47 -62.46
CA ALA A 374 43.04 10.16 -62.34
C ALA A 374 43.15 11.68 -62.65
N GLU A 375 42.27 12.19 -63.51
CA GLU A 375 42.12 13.63 -63.79
C GLU A 375 41.19 14.29 -62.76
N TYR A 376 40.12 13.58 -62.39
CA TYR A 376 39.18 13.93 -61.32
C TYR A 376 38.41 12.67 -60.88
N TYR A 377 37.69 12.78 -59.76
CA TYR A 377 36.74 11.77 -59.30
C TYR A 377 35.30 12.23 -59.53
N VAL A 378 34.41 11.27 -59.73
CA VAL A 378 32.96 11.45 -59.82
C VAL A 378 32.33 10.75 -58.63
N LEU A 379 31.90 11.54 -57.64
CA LEU A 379 31.17 11.08 -56.48
C LEU A 379 29.67 11.20 -56.75
N THR A 380 28.94 10.12 -56.53
CA THR A 380 27.50 10.01 -56.73
C THR A 380 26.86 9.56 -55.42
N TYR A 381 25.73 10.15 -55.04
CA TYR A 381 24.99 9.73 -53.84
C TYR A 381 23.47 9.85 -54.00
N TYR A 382 22.74 8.90 -53.41
CA TYR A 382 21.28 8.85 -53.43
C TYR A 382 20.73 8.13 -52.19
N PRO A 383 19.50 8.44 -51.71
CA PRO A 383 18.85 7.65 -50.69
C PRO A 383 18.63 6.22 -51.20
N LYS A 384 18.95 5.19 -50.39
CA LYS A 384 18.88 3.77 -50.78
C LYS A 384 17.50 3.28 -51.27
N ASN A 385 16.43 4.03 -50.99
CA ASN A 385 15.06 3.74 -51.44
C ASN A 385 14.57 4.68 -52.58
N ASP A 386 15.42 5.58 -53.08
CA ASP A 386 15.09 6.56 -54.12
C ASP A 386 16.32 6.88 -55.00
N GLU A 387 16.67 5.95 -55.90
CA GLU A 387 17.64 6.15 -56.99
C GLU A 387 17.30 7.34 -57.90
N GLY A 388 16.04 7.81 -57.90
CA GLY A 388 15.60 8.98 -58.66
C GLY A 388 16.08 10.32 -58.07
N ALA A 389 16.51 10.32 -56.81
CA ALA A 389 17.05 11.49 -56.11
C ALA A 389 18.59 11.52 -56.11
N GLN A 390 19.20 11.05 -57.19
CA GLN A 390 20.65 11.01 -57.37
C GLN A 390 21.26 12.41 -57.58
N GLU A 391 22.20 12.75 -56.70
CA GLU A 391 23.09 13.91 -56.84
C GLU A 391 24.50 13.44 -57.27
N GLN A 392 25.20 14.29 -58.02
CA GLN A 392 26.52 13.98 -58.59
C GLN A 392 27.46 15.18 -58.47
N ILE A 393 28.69 14.96 -58.01
CA ILE A 393 29.72 16.00 -57.86
C ILE A 393 31.07 15.54 -58.42
N SER A 394 31.75 16.47 -59.10
CA SER A 394 33.14 16.30 -59.54
C SER A 394 34.08 16.80 -58.43
N VAL A 395 35.02 15.95 -58.04
CA VAL A 395 36.04 16.20 -57.01
C VAL A 395 37.42 16.19 -57.66
N ALA A 396 38.29 17.16 -57.33
CA ALA A 396 39.59 17.28 -57.98
C ALA A 396 40.51 16.10 -57.64
N ASN A 397 41.40 15.68 -58.55
CA ASN A 397 42.35 14.59 -58.29
C ASN A 397 43.39 14.88 -57.19
N THR A 398 43.49 16.14 -56.73
CA THR A 398 44.28 16.55 -55.57
C THR A 398 43.58 16.29 -54.22
N GLU A 399 42.31 15.89 -54.26
CA GLU A 399 41.49 15.59 -53.09
C GLU A 399 41.10 14.10 -53.13
N ASN A 400 41.11 13.45 -51.97
CA ASN A 400 40.73 12.05 -51.81
C ASN A 400 39.62 11.88 -50.75
N SER A 401 38.93 12.97 -50.42
CA SER A 401 37.81 13.00 -49.50
C SER A 401 36.80 14.08 -49.84
N TYR A 402 35.55 13.90 -49.40
CA TYR A 402 34.46 14.84 -49.65
C TYR A 402 33.44 14.85 -48.50
N LEU A 403 33.00 16.05 -48.12
CA LEU A 403 31.94 16.25 -47.13
C LEU A 403 30.60 16.48 -47.84
N ILE A 404 29.80 15.43 -47.97
CA ILE A 404 28.42 15.49 -48.45
C ILE A 404 27.59 16.19 -47.36
N THR A 405 26.78 17.20 -47.71
CA THR A 405 25.98 17.99 -46.76
C THR A 405 24.55 18.21 -47.25
N GLY A 406 23.63 18.52 -46.32
CA GLY A 406 22.20 18.69 -46.64
C GLY A 406 21.42 17.38 -46.71
N LEU A 407 22.00 16.30 -46.19
CA LEU A 407 21.38 14.98 -46.14
C LEU A 407 20.22 14.93 -45.14
N THR A 408 19.33 13.95 -45.29
CA THR A 408 18.15 13.78 -44.43
C THR A 408 18.50 12.90 -43.21
N PRO A 409 18.24 13.34 -41.98
CA PRO A 409 18.48 12.57 -40.75
C PRO A 409 17.86 11.18 -40.71
N GLY A 410 18.65 10.21 -40.26
CA GLY A 410 18.28 8.80 -40.14
C GLY A 410 17.86 8.15 -41.46
N VAL A 411 18.52 8.50 -42.56
CA VAL A 411 18.31 7.90 -43.89
C VAL A 411 19.60 7.23 -44.34
N THR A 412 19.47 6.01 -44.88
CA THR A 412 20.56 5.30 -45.53
C THR A 412 20.74 5.81 -46.95
N TYR A 413 21.95 6.23 -47.27
CA TYR A 413 22.40 6.64 -48.59
C TYR A 413 23.34 5.57 -49.17
N ILE A 414 23.25 5.37 -50.48
CA ILE A 414 24.33 4.76 -51.25
C ILE A 414 25.29 5.89 -51.65
N VAL A 415 26.59 5.68 -51.50
CA VAL A 415 27.63 6.59 -51.97
C VAL A 415 28.60 5.79 -52.85
N GLN A 416 28.81 6.27 -54.07
CA GLN A 416 29.67 5.67 -55.08
C GLN A 416 30.74 6.66 -55.50
N VAL A 417 32.00 6.23 -55.61
CA VAL A 417 33.09 7.05 -56.17
C VAL A 417 33.74 6.35 -57.35
N HIS A 418 33.98 7.11 -58.42
CA HIS A 418 34.63 6.64 -59.65
C HIS A 418 35.82 7.54 -59.97
N ALA A 419 36.87 7.00 -60.58
CA ALA A 419 37.94 7.79 -61.19
C ALA A 419 37.63 8.07 -62.67
N VAL A 420 38.10 9.20 -63.20
CA VAL A 420 37.99 9.53 -64.63
C VAL A 420 39.37 9.85 -65.22
N ILE A 421 39.67 9.25 -66.38
CA ILE A 421 40.90 9.46 -67.15
C ILE A 421 40.53 9.51 -68.65
N LYS A 422 40.97 10.52 -69.40
CA LYS A 422 40.66 10.71 -70.83
C LYS A 422 39.16 10.57 -71.17
N GLU A 423 38.29 11.17 -70.34
CA GLU A 423 36.81 11.03 -70.38
C GLU A 423 36.23 9.62 -70.12
N ILE A 424 37.06 8.61 -69.84
CA ILE A 424 36.63 7.25 -69.46
C ILE A 424 36.48 7.17 -67.94
N GLN A 425 35.30 6.74 -67.48
CA GLN A 425 34.98 6.52 -66.07
C GLN A 425 35.29 5.07 -65.67
N SER A 426 35.87 4.87 -64.48
CA SER A 426 36.09 3.54 -63.91
C SER A 426 34.79 2.86 -63.46
N GLU A 427 34.88 1.59 -63.06
CA GLU A 427 33.90 1.01 -62.12
C GLU A 427 33.91 1.79 -60.79
N ALA A 428 32.82 1.72 -60.03
CA ALA A 428 32.70 2.39 -58.73
C ALA A 428 33.32 1.59 -57.58
N ASP A 429 33.83 2.29 -56.56
CA ASP A 429 33.78 1.78 -55.18
C ASP A 429 32.50 2.29 -54.51
N GLU A 430 31.84 1.48 -53.68
CA GLU A 430 30.49 1.73 -53.15
C GLU A 430 30.39 1.45 -51.64
N ILE A 431 29.75 2.36 -50.90
CA ILE A 431 29.45 2.17 -49.48
C ILE A 431 28.01 2.57 -49.13
N GLU A 432 27.39 1.79 -48.24
CA GLU A 432 26.13 2.16 -47.59
C GLU A 432 26.40 2.96 -46.32
N ALA A 433 25.88 4.19 -46.26
CA ALA A 433 26.12 5.11 -45.16
C ALA A 433 24.79 5.63 -44.60
N THR A 434 24.56 5.50 -43.30
CA THR A 434 23.32 6.02 -42.66
C THR A 434 23.64 7.23 -41.82
N THR A 435 22.97 8.35 -42.09
CA THR A 435 23.03 9.57 -41.27
C THR A 435 22.49 9.32 -39.87
N ASP A 436 23.00 10.05 -38.87
CA ASP A 436 22.44 9.99 -37.52
C ASP A 436 20.97 10.45 -37.49
N VAL A 437 20.20 10.00 -36.51
CA VAL A 437 18.88 10.57 -36.23
C VAL A 437 19.06 11.85 -35.40
N SER A 438 18.46 12.96 -35.83
CA SER A 438 18.63 14.28 -35.20
C SER A 438 18.46 14.28 -33.70
N THR A 439 19.33 15.03 -33.02
CA THR A 439 19.26 15.27 -31.57
C THR A 439 18.04 16.11 -31.21
N ILE A 440 17.49 15.91 -30.01
CA ILE A 440 16.28 16.61 -29.58
C ILE A 440 16.64 17.85 -28.77
N ASP A 441 16.32 19.01 -29.31
CA ASP A 441 16.64 20.29 -28.68
C ASP A 441 15.59 20.76 -27.67
N GLY A 442 16.09 21.44 -26.63
CA GLY A 442 15.28 22.20 -25.69
C GLY A 442 14.22 21.38 -24.96
N ILE A 443 14.55 20.15 -24.52
CA ILE A 443 13.76 19.44 -23.50
C ILE A 443 13.73 20.28 -22.21
N ARG A 444 12.55 20.39 -21.59
CA ARG A 444 12.33 21.08 -20.32
C ARG A 444 11.13 20.50 -19.58
N VAL A 445 11.10 20.69 -18.26
CA VAL A 445 9.90 20.50 -17.43
C VAL A 445 8.96 21.69 -17.65
N LEU A 446 7.67 21.40 -17.82
CA LEU A 446 6.58 22.39 -17.90
C LEU A 446 5.78 22.49 -16.60
N GLY A 447 5.62 21.37 -15.90
CA GLY A 447 4.83 21.26 -14.67
C GLY A 447 5.13 19.96 -13.93
N GLN A 448 4.76 19.93 -12.65
CA GLN A 448 5.00 18.82 -11.74
C GLN A 448 3.81 18.67 -10.78
N THR A 449 3.69 17.49 -10.19
CA THR A 449 2.81 17.18 -9.06
C THR A 449 3.53 16.22 -8.12
N GLU A 450 2.88 15.79 -7.05
CA GLU A 450 3.37 14.72 -6.16
C GLU A 450 3.63 13.37 -6.87
N VAL A 451 2.99 13.07 -8.01
CA VAL A 451 3.13 11.76 -8.69
C VAL A 451 3.31 11.85 -10.22
N SER A 452 3.60 13.04 -10.76
CA SER A 452 3.76 13.24 -12.20
C SER A 452 4.67 14.40 -12.58
N ILE A 453 5.35 14.30 -13.72
CA ILE A 453 6.11 15.41 -14.33
C ILE A 453 5.67 15.58 -15.79
N GLU A 454 5.23 16.78 -16.17
CA GLU A 454 5.02 17.18 -17.56
C GLU A 454 6.33 17.74 -18.14
N VAL A 455 6.79 17.16 -19.24
CA VAL A 455 7.93 17.62 -20.04
C VAL A 455 7.49 17.98 -21.46
N ASP A 456 8.17 18.93 -22.09
CA ASP A 456 8.08 19.14 -23.52
C ASP A 456 9.47 19.35 -24.17
N TRP A 457 9.55 19.04 -25.46
CA TRP A 457 10.78 19.15 -26.26
C TRP A 457 10.46 19.62 -27.68
N GLN A 458 11.47 20.12 -28.39
CA GLN A 458 11.28 20.58 -29.77
C GLN A 458 11.19 19.39 -30.73
N ASN A 459 10.25 19.45 -31.67
CA ASN A 459 10.18 18.45 -32.72
C ASN A 459 11.31 18.72 -33.75
N PRO A 460 12.14 17.71 -34.10
CA PRO A 460 13.11 17.84 -35.18
C PRO A 460 12.39 18.10 -36.51
N GLN A 461 13.11 18.67 -37.47
CA GLN A 461 12.58 18.95 -38.81
C GLN A 461 12.33 17.66 -39.60
N ALA A 462 13.29 16.73 -39.55
CA ALA A 462 13.18 15.43 -40.20
C ALA A 462 12.05 14.56 -39.61
N GLU A 463 11.56 13.64 -40.43
CA GLU A 463 10.58 12.63 -40.01
C GLU A 463 11.26 11.46 -39.30
N MET A 464 10.58 10.94 -38.27
CA MET A 464 11.01 9.88 -37.37
C MET A 464 9.76 9.16 -36.80
N ASP A 465 9.92 7.93 -36.32
CA ASP A 465 8.78 7.05 -36.02
C ASP A 465 8.15 7.34 -34.65
N TYR A 466 8.98 7.56 -33.64
CA TYR A 466 8.56 7.91 -32.28
C TYR A 466 9.71 8.49 -31.46
N PHE A 467 9.38 9.04 -30.30
CA PHE A 467 10.32 9.40 -29.25
C PHE A 467 10.37 8.29 -28.20
N ARG A 468 11.56 7.75 -27.92
CA ARG A 468 11.85 7.06 -26.66
C ARG A 468 11.98 8.13 -25.58
N LEU A 469 11.16 8.05 -24.54
CA LEU A 469 11.26 8.88 -23.34
C LEU A 469 11.59 7.94 -22.18
N THR A 470 12.80 8.02 -21.64
CA THR A 470 13.23 7.21 -20.49
C THR A 470 13.31 8.10 -19.27
N HIS A 471 12.82 7.63 -18.12
CA HIS A 471 13.01 8.29 -16.84
C HIS A 471 13.74 7.38 -15.86
N THR A 472 14.70 7.96 -15.16
CA THR A 472 15.62 7.28 -14.24
C THR A 472 15.47 7.89 -12.85
N ASP A 473 15.27 7.04 -11.84
CA ASP A 473 15.13 7.45 -10.44
C ASP A 473 16.49 7.55 -9.71
N PRO A 474 16.53 7.99 -8.43
CA PRO A 474 17.78 8.09 -7.66
C PRO A 474 18.46 6.76 -7.33
N GLU A 475 17.77 5.63 -7.43
CA GLU A 475 18.33 4.28 -7.23
C GLU A 475 18.93 3.71 -8.53
N GLY A 476 18.61 4.35 -9.67
CA GLY A 476 19.06 3.96 -11.00
C GLY A 476 18.10 3.02 -11.74
N GLN A 477 16.85 2.89 -11.28
CA GLN A 477 15.83 2.18 -12.03
C GLN A 477 15.35 3.04 -13.20
N GLU A 478 15.29 2.46 -14.40
CA GLU A 478 14.90 3.13 -15.64
C GLU A 478 13.60 2.55 -16.22
N GLU A 479 12.69 3.43 -16.66
CA GLU A 479 11.47 3.04 -17.38
C GLU A 479 11.33 3.80 -18.72
N GLU A 480 11.18 3.04 -19.82
CA GLU A 480 10.99 3.52 -21.19
C GLU A 480 9.50 3.68 -21.56
N LEU A 481 9.15 4.86 -22.08
CA LEU A 481 7.86 5.18 -22.68
C LEU A 481 8.04 5.53 -24.18
N LYS A 482 7.11 5.07 -25.02
CA LYS A 482 7.10 5.38 -26.47
C LYS A 482 6.09 6.48 -26.77
N VAL A 483 6.58 7.69 -27.01
CA VAL A 483 5.77 8.89 -27.22
C VAL A 483 5.70 9.24 -28.71
N GLN A 484 4.49 9.45 -29.22
CA GLN A 484 4.24 9.81 -30.62
C GLN A 484 4.50 11.31 -30.88
N ARG A 485 4.91 11.65 -32.11
CA ARG A 485 5.17 13.05 -32.52
C ARG A 485 3.86 13.86 -32.52
N SER A 486 3.84 14.98 -31.81
CA SER A 486 2.76 15.98 -31.91
C SER A 486 2.73 16.63 -33.30
N GLN A 487 1.54 17.05 -33.75
CA GLN A 487 1.39 17.90 -34.94
C GLN A 487 1.86 19.36 -34.70
N GLU A 488 2.09 19.75 -33.45
CA GLU A 488 2.65 21.05 -33.08
C GLU A 488 4.18 21.09 -33.27
N ALA A 489 4.79 22.28 -33.14
CA ALA A 489 6.25 22.45 -33.20
C ALA A 489 7.02 21.83 -32.01
N ARG A 490 6.30 21.38 -30.96
CA ARG A 490 6.84 20.72 -29.77
C ARG A 490 5.97 19.52 -29.42
N THR A 491 6.57 18.46 -28.90
CA THR A 491 5.84 17.33 -28.31
C THR A 491 5.87 17.46 -26.80
N LYS A 492 4.73 17.18 -26.17
CA LYS A 492 4.54 17.17 -24.72
C LYS A 492 4.24 15.77 -24.23
N HIS A 493 4.65 15.44 -23.01
CA HIS A 493 4.26 14.21 -22.35
C HIS A 493 4.18 14.39 -20.83
N THR A 494 3.22 13.72 -20.19
CA THR A 494 3.11 13.66 -18.73
C THR A 494 3.49 12.27 -18.27
N ILE A 495 4.63 12.15 -17.61
CA ILE A 495 5.05 10.91 -16.92
C ILE A 495 4.24 10.83 -15.62
N VAL A 496 3.66 9.67 -15.31
CA VAL A 496 2.73 9.46 -14.19
C VAL A 496 3.07 8.19 -13.42
N GLY A 497 2.76 8.15 -12.12
CA GLY A 497 3.11 7.03 -11.25
C GLY A 497 4.46 7.18 -10.56
N LEU A 498 5.02 8.39 -10.57
CA LEU A 498 6.28 8.74 -9.92
C LEU A 498 6.14 8.80 -8.38
N TYR A 499 7.23 8.58 -7.66
CA TYR A 499 7.26 8.71 -6.19
C TYR A 499 7.30 10.18 -5.76
N PRO A 500 6.59 10.59 -4.69
CA PRO A 500 6.62 11.97 -4.19
C PRO A 500 7.99 12.43 -3.67
N GLY A 501 8.26 13.73 -3.80
CA GLY A 501 9.48 14.40 -3.35
C GLY A 501 10.80 13.90 -3.97
N THR A 502 10.72 13.15 -5.08
CA THR A 502 11.81 12.42 -5.72
C THR A 502 12.31 13.16 -6.95
N GLU A 503 13.64 13.16 -7.15
CA GLU A 503 14.29 13.75 -8.32
C GLU A 503 14.54 12.69 -9.39
N TYR A 504 14.16 12.98 -10.63
CA TYR A 504 14.22 12.09 -11.78
C TYR A 504 15.06 12.71 -12.90
N VAL A 505 15.93 11.92 -13.51
CA VAL A 505 16.58 12.27 -14.77
C VAL A 505 15.69 11.79 -15.91
N ILE A 506 15.12 12.73 -16.67
CA ILE A 506 14.24 12.44 -17.79
C ILE A 506 15.04 12.67 -19.07
N SER A 507 15.16 11.64 -19.90
CA SER A 507 15.88 11.68 -21.18
C SER A 507 14.97 11.33 -22.35
N VAL A 508 15.17 12.00 -23.48
CA VAL A 508 14.40 11.78 -24.71
C VAL A 508 15.31 11.54 -25.91
N GLN A 509 14.97 10.55 -26.73
CA GLN A 509 15.71 10.10 -27.90
C GLN A 509 14.76 9.95 -29.09
N ALA A 510 15.13 10.46 -30.26
CA ALA A 510 14.37 10.25 -31.50
C ALA A 510 14.74 8.89 -32.10
N ILE A 511 13.73 8.10 -32.48
CA ILE A 511 13.89 6.75 -33.05
C ILE A 511 13.38 6.71 -34.49
N LYS A 512 14.15 6.08 -35.38
CA LYS A 512 13.80 5.87 -36.80
C LYS A 512 14.32 4.51 -37.27
N GLY A 513 13.42 3.62 -37.64
CA GLY A 513 13.72 2.20 -37.81
C GLY A 513 14.29 1.60 -36.52
N ASN A 514 15.47 0.99 -36.61
CA ASN A 514 16.22 0.48 -35.46
C ASN A 514 17.20 1.51 -34.86
N ASN A 515 17.40 2.66 -35.51
CA ASN A 515 18.40 3.64 -35.10
C ASN A 515 17.79 4.68 -34.15
N GLY A 516 18.58 5.09 -33.15
CA GLY A 516 18.21 6.12 -32.19
C GLY A 516 19.27 7.21 -32.13
N GLY A 517 18.83 8.48 -32.14
CA GLY A 517 19.72 9.64 -32.09
C GLY A 517 20.44 9.79 -30.75
N LYS A 518 21.17 10.90 -30.56
CA LYS A 518 21.70 11.21 -29.21
C LYS A 518 20.54 11.59 -28.28
N ALA A 519 20.49 11.00 -27.10
CA ALA A 519 19.52 11.35 -26.07
C ALA A 519 19.83 12.72 -25.45
N SER A 520 18.79 13.52 -25.21
CA SER A 520 18.84 14.81 -24.51
C SER A 520 18.10 14.69 -23.18
N SER A 521 18.68 15.17 -22.08
CA SER A 521 18.12 15.01 -20.73
C SER A 521 17.82 16.33 -20.01
N VAL A 522 16.88 16.25 -19.08
CA VAL A 522 16.55 17.28 -18.09
C VAL A 522 16.30 16.62 -16.73
N THR A 523 16.65 17.30 -15.65
CA THR A 523 16.25 16.89 -14.30
C THR A 523 14.90 17.51 -13.96
N GLY A 524 13.95 16.70 -13.48
CA GLY A 524 12.69 17.15 -12.90
C GLY A 524 12.50 16.52 -11.52
N ALA A 525 11.70 17.13 -10.65
CA ALA A 525 11.39 16.55 -9.35
C ALA A 525 9.89 16.62 -9.08
N THR A 526 9.33 15.57 -8.50
CA THR A 526 7.96 15.60 -8.00
C THR A 526 7.84 16.54 -6.79
N ASP A 527 6.62 17.01 -6.55
CA ASP A 527 6.30 17.75 -5.33
C ASP A 527 6.24 16.81 -4.11
N ILE A 528 6.33 17.39 -2.91
CA ILE A 528 6.18 16.65 -1.65
C ILE A 528 4.70 16.36 -1.45
N ASP A 529 4.33 15.09 -1.17
CA ASP A 529 2.94 14.71 -0.91
C ASP A 529 2.41 15.31 0.41
N ALA A 530 1.12 15.66 0.42
CA ALA A 530 0.50 16.25 1.59
C ALA A 530 0.18 15.18 2.66
N PRO A 531 0.40 15.44 3.98
CA PRO A 531 0.09 14.46 5.02
C PRO A 531 -1.40 14.10 5.00
N THR A 532 -1.72 12.81 4.88
CA THR A 532 -3.09 12.35 4.65
C THR A 532 -3.82 11.97 5.95
N ASN A 533 -5.13 11.72 5.87
CA ASN A 533 -5.97 11.30 7.00
C ASN A 533 -5.86 12.17 8.27
N LEU A 534 -5.63 13.48 8.10
CA LEU A 534 -5.56 14.44 9.21
C LEU A 534 -6.90 14.54 9.96
N VAL A 535 -6.92 14.06 11.20
CA VAL A 535 -8.10 14.06 12.08
C VAL A 535 -7.80 14.70 13.43
N THR A 536 -8.83 15.30 14.03
CA THR A 536 -8.80 15.82 15.40
C THR A 536 -9.42 14.81 16.37
N THR A 537 -8.75 14.59 17.50
CA THR A 537 -9.17 13.75 18.63
C THR A 537 -8.88 14.45 19.97
N GLU A 538 -9.35 13.87 21.08
CA GLU A 538 -9.05 14.34 22.46
C GLU A 538 -9.28 15.84 22.71
N VAL A 539 -10.27 16.45 22.05
CA VAL A 539 -10.58 17.88 22.19
C VAL A 539 -11.05 18.18 23.62
N THR A 540 -10.48 19.24 24.20
CA THR A 540 -10.86 19.82 25.50
C THR A 540 -11.28 21.28 25.33
N GLU A 541 -11.46 21.99 26.44
CA GLU A 541 -11.66 23.44 26.44
C GLU A 541 -10.43 24.23 25.95
N ASP A 542 -9.23 23.64 26.01
CA ASP A 542 -7.95 24.34 25.85
C ASP A 542 -6.88 23.56 25.05
N THR A 543 -7.16 22.31 24.66
CA THR A 543 -6.24 21.43 23.92
C THR A 543 -6.97 20.61 22.86
N ALA A 544 -6.24 20.13 21.85
CA ALA A 544 -6.73 19.17 20.87
C ALA A 544 -5.56 18.31 20.35
N THR A 545 -5.76 17.01 20.21
CA THR A 545 -4.75 16.10 19.62
C THR A 545 -5.08 15.92 18.15
N VAL A 546 -4.20 16.35 17.25
CA VAL A 546 -4.32 16.12 15.80
C VAL A 546 -3.36 15.01 15.38
N SER A 547 -3.81 14.13 14.48
CA SER A 547 -3.06 12.97 13.99
C SER A 547 -3.24 12.78 12.49
N TRP A 548 -2.20 12.29 11.82
CA TRP A 548 -2.12 12.16 10.36
C TRP A 548 -1.25 10.96 9.97
N ASP A 549 -1.45 10.48 8.74
CA ASP A 549 -0.56 9.50 8.09
C ASP A 549 0.63 10.23 7.46
N GLN A 550 1.80 9.60 7.50
CA GLN A 550 3.07 10.20 7.08
C GLN A 550 3.11 10.45 5.56
N ALA A 551 3.83 11.49 5.16
CA ALA A 551 4.20 11.71 3.76
C ALA A 551 5.14 10.60 3.28
N GLN A 552 4.99 10.15 2.04
CA GLN A 552 5.86 9.17 1.40
C GLN A 552 7.18 9.79 0.95
N ALA A 553 7.16 11.08 0.59
CA ALA A 553 8.35 11.86 0.30
C ALA A 553 9.33 11.87 1.48
N GLU A 554 10.63 11.77 1.18
CA GLU A 554 11.68 11.80 2.19
C GLU A 554 11.87 13.23 2.73
N ILE A 555 11.22 13.56 3.84
CA ILE A 555 11.09 14.93 4.38
C ILE A 555 12.01 15.22 5.57
N GLU A 556 12.21 16.50 5.90
CA GLU A 556 12.92 16.93 7.11
C GLU A 556 11.99 17.01 8.33
N GLY A 557 10.74 17.42 8.11
CA GLY A 557 9.71 17.52 9.14
C GLY A 557 8.35 17.94 8.61
N TYR A 558 7.40 18.09 9.53
CA TYR A 558 6.11 18.71 9.28
C TYR A 558 6.08 20.12 9.89
N MET A 559 5.26 20.98 9.31
CA MET A 559 4.95 22.30 9.82
C MET A 559 3.44 22.40 10.01
N LEU A 560 3.02 22.93 11.16
CA LEU A 560 1.64 22.89 11.61
C LEU A 560 1.23 24.28 12.14
N SER A 561 0.09 24.82 11.70
CA SER A 561 -0.50 26.02 12.29
C SER A 561 -2.01 25.93 12.32
N TYR A 562 -2.66 26.72 13.18
CA TYR A 562 -4.11 26.74 13.33
C TYR A 562 -4.65 28.17 13.26
N THR A 563 -5.86 28.32 12.74
CA THR A 563 -6.53 29.60 12.57
C THR A 563 -7.91 29.60 13.22
N SER A 564 -8.40 30.79 13.55
CA SER A 564 -9.68 31.00 14.21
C SER A 564 -10.24 32.38 13.86
N ALA A 565 -11.47 32.68 14.30
CA ALA A 565 -12.05 34.02 14.19
C ALA A 565 -11.25 35.12 14.92
N GLU A 566 -10.32 34.77 15.81
CA GLU A 566 -9.46 35.73 16.52
C GLU A 566 -8.08 35.92 15.91
N GLY A 567 -7.67 35.08 14.96
CA GLY A 567 -6.35 35.10 14.33
C GLY A 567 -5.74 33.72 14.12
N SER A 568 -4.48 33.72 13.69
CA SER A 568 -3.67 32.53 13.39
C SER A 568 -2.57 32.32 14.43
N SER A 569 -2.19 31.06 14.66
CA SER A 569 -0.97 30.71 15.39
C SER A 569 0.28 31.11 14.59
N SER A 570 1.44 31.12 15.25
CA SER A 570 2.70 30.90 14.54
C SER A 570 2.76 29.48 13.99
N ASP A 571 3.61 29.27 12.99
CA ASP A 571 3.92 27.93 12.50
C ASP A 571 4.74 27.14 13.55
N ILE A 572 4.44 25.84 13.66
CA ILE A 572 4.98 24.90 14.64
C ILE A 572 5.71 23.79 13.89
N SER A 573 7.03 23.69 14.06
CA SER A 573 7.83 22.58 13.52
C SER A 573 7.61 21.31 14.33
N VAL A 574 7.44 20.19 13.63
CA VAL A 574 7.21 18.85 14.16
C VAL A 574 8.13 17.86 13.42
N ALA A 575 8.68 16.86 14.11
CA ALA A 575 9.66 15.94 13.54
C ALA A 575 9.05 14.99 12.49
N ARG A 576 9.85 14.60 11.48
CA ARG A 576 9.42 13.76 10.33
C ARG A 576 8.81 12.40 10.70
N ASP A 577 9.17 11.85 11.85
CA ASP A 577 8.70 10.57 12.38
C ASP A 577 7.38 10.69 13.18
N SER A 578 6.93 11.91 13.47
CA SER A 578 5.70 12.14 14.23
C SER A 578 4.44 11.94 13.38
N THR A 579 3.46 11.22 13.93
CA THR A 579 2.11 11.01 13.36
C THR A 579 1.02 11.75 14.13
N SER A 580 1.39 12.50 15.18
CA SER A 580 0.45 13.29 15.98
C SER A 580 1.12 14.47 16.68
N TYR A 581 0.33 15.49 17.00
CA TYR A 581 0.72 16.65 17.79
C TYR A 581 -0.44 17.09 18.69
N ARG A 582 -0.14 17.48 19.93
CA ARG A 582 -1.15 18.03 20.84
C ARG A 582 -1.05 19.55 20.91
N LEU A 583 -2.02 20.21 20.30
CA LEU A 583 -2.24 21.65 20.44
C LEU A 583 -2.63 21.98 21.89
N ILE A 584 -2.07 23.07 22.42
CA ILE A 584 -2.29 23.53 23.80
C ILE A 584 -2.50 25.05 23.84
N GLY A 585 -3.26 25.53 24.82
CA GLY A 585 -3.55 26.97 24.98
C GLY A 585 -4.59 27.50 23.98
N LEU A 586 -5.42 26.61 23.43
CA LEU A 586 -6.55 26.99 22.57
C LEU A 586 -7.59 27.78 23.37
N ARG A 587 -8.40 28.58 22.66
CA ARG A 587 -9.53 29.32 23.25
C ARG A 587 -10.73 28.40 23.47
N PRO A 588 -11.39 28.39 24.64
CA PRO A 588 -12.62 27.63 24.88
C PRO A 588 -13.80 28.06 24.02
N GLY A 589 -14.60 27.10 23.54
CA GLY A 589 -15.78 27.33 22.72
C GLY A 589 -15.49 28.02 21.37
N VAL A 590 -14.37 27.74 20.73
CA VAL A 590 -13.94 28.34 19.45
C VAL A 590 -13.64 27.24 18.44
N LEU A 591 -14.09 27.44 17.19
CA LEU A 591 -13.71 26.60 16.05
C LEU A 591 -12.30 27.01 15.58
N HIS A 592 -11.38 26.06 15.63
CA HIS A 592 -10.04 26.19 15.07
C HIS A 592 -9.91 25.32 13.82
N THR A 593 -9.46 25.91 12.71
CA THR A 593 -9.05 25.15 11.51
C THR A 593 -7.54 24.91 11.60
N VAL A 594 -7.13 23.65 11.70
CA VAL A 594 -5.73 23.23 11.80
C VAL A 594 -5.22 22.84 10.42
N TYR A 595 -4.03 23.31 10.06
CA TYR A 595 -3.32 23.01 8.82
C TYR A 595 -2.01 22.29 9.11
N ILE A 596 -1.66 21.31 8.28
CA ILE A 596 -0.35 20.65 8.28
C ILE A 596 0.20 20.55 6.85
N TRP A 597 1.52 20.67 6.71
CA TRP A 597 2.24 20.37 5.48
C TRP A 597 3.64 19.83 5.82
N ALA A 598 4.20 19.02 4.94
CA ALA A 598 5.58 18.53 5.05
C ALA A 598 6.56 19.53 4.39
N TYR A 599 7.85 19.45 4.76
CA TYR A 599 8.90 20.26 4.15
C TYR A 599 10.24 19.52 3.99
N LYS A 600 11.05 19.98 3.02
CA LYS A 600 12.43 19.54 2.77
C LYS A 600 13.23 20.73 2.21
N GLY A 601 14.07 21.35 3.04
CA GLY A 601 14.68 22.64 2.72
C GLY A 601 13.61 23.70 2.43
N ASP A 602 13.77 24.43 1.32
CA ASP A 602 12.81 25.44 0.88
C ASP A 602 11.53 24.86 0.19
N LYS A 603 11.47 23.54 -0.07
CA LYS A 603 10.27 22.88 -0.66
C LYS A 603 9.25 22.53 0.43
N VAL A 604 7.97 22.68 0.11
CA VAL A 604 6.82 22.35 0.98
C VAL A 604 5.75 21.55 0.22
N SER A 605 4.99 20.71 0.92
CA SER A 605 3.83 20.01 0.35
C SER A 605 2.60 20.93 0.21
N GLY A 606 1.54 20.41 -0.41
CA GLY A 606 0.18 20.94 -0.20
C GLY A 606 -0.22 20.92 1.29
N LYS A 607 -1.13 21.81 1.69
CA LYS A 607 -1.65 21.86 3.07
C LYS A 607 -2.90 21.00 3.22
N SER A 608 -2.82 19.97 4.07
CA SER A 608 -4.00 19.27 4.58
C SER A 608 -4.61 20.04 5.74
N SER A 609 -5.94 19.98 5.93
CA SER A 609 -6.62 20.70 7.00
C SER A 609 -7.77 19.94 7.66
N THR A 610 -7.94 20.16 8.95
CA THR A 610 -9.01 19.57 9.78
C THR A 610 -9.59 20.61 10.73
N GLU A 611 -10.73 20.34 11.35
CA GLU A 611 -11.40 21.27 12.27
C GLU A 611 -11.45 20.75 13.71
N ALA A 612 -11.37 21.67 14.65
CA ALA A 612 -11.34 21.42 16.09
C ALA A 612 -12.17 22.48 16.83
N GLU A 613 -13.42 22.15 17.18
CA GLU A 613 -14.27 23.02 18.01
C GLU A 613 -14.05 22.69 19.50
N THR A 614 -13.34 23.55 20.22
CA THR A 614 -13.05 23.37 21.65
C THR A 614 -14.31 23.38 22.52
N ASP A 615 -14.25 22.67 23.64
CA ASP A 615 -15.35 22.64 24.61
C ASP A 615 -15.52 23.99 25.33
N ILE A 616 -16.73 24.20 25.88
CA ILE A 616 -17.05 25.35 26.71
C ILE A 616 -16.37 25.18 28.08
N ASP A 617 -15.45 26.07 28.46
CA ASP A 617 -14.85 26.02 29.80
C ASP A 617 -15.91 26.29 30.89
N SER A 618 -15.67 25.74 32.08
CA SER A 618 -16.71 25.67 33.10
C SER A 618 -16.68 26.86 34.06
N PRO A 619 -17.83 27.38 34.55
CA PRO A 619 -17.85 28.51 35.48
C PRO A 619 -17.04 28.23 36.74
N LYS A 620 -16.17 29.17 37.14
CA LYS A 620 -15.20 28.97 38.23
C LYS A 620 -15.75 29.52 39.55
N ASP A 621 -15.11 29.16 40.67
CA ASP A 621 -15.37 29.71 42.01
C ASP A 621 -16.81 29.56 42.55
N LEU A 622 -17.61 28.60 42.04
CA LEU A 622 -19.00 28.41 42.47
C LEU A 622 -19.12 28.22 44.00
N ARG A 623 -19.79 29.17 44.66
CA ARG A 623 -19.92 29.20 46.12
C ARG A 623 -21.19 29.90 46.59
N ALA A 624 -21.70 29.49 47.74
CA ALA A 624 -22.72 30.22 48.48
C ALA A 624 -22.10 31.26 49.42
N VAL A 625 -22.60 32.48 49.37
CA VAL A 625 -22.32 33.58 50.30
C VAL A 625 -23.63 34.07 50.93
N ASP A 626 -23.53 34.91 51.97
CA ASP A 626 -24.69 35.48 52.70
C ASP A 626 -25.75 34.45 53.12
N VAL A 627 -25.29 33.26 53.52
CA VAL A 627 -26.14 32.14 53.91
C VAL A 627 -26.88 32.43 55.22
N THR A 628 -28.21 32.34 55.18
CA THR A 628 -29.11 32.64 56.30
C THR A 628 -29.76 31.37 56.86
N LEU A 629 -30.90 31.50 57.55
CA LEU A 629 -31.74 30.37 57.96
C LEU A 629 -32.50 29.74 56.78
N ASP A 630 -32.83 30.51 55.75
CA ASP A 630 -33.78 30.16 54.68
C ASP A 630 -33.40 30.69 53.28
N SER A 631 -32.20 31.27 53.13
CA SER A 631 -31.68 31.79 51.85
C SER A 631 -30.15 31.70 51.74
N ALA A 632 -29.64 31.85 50.52
CA ALA A 632 -28.22 32.01 50.20
C ALA A 632 -28.03 32.73 48.86
N SER A 633 -26.96 33.51 48.72
CA SER A 633 -26.54 34.07 47.43
C SER A 633 -25.51 33.13 46.80
N LEU A 634 -25.84 32.55 45.65
CA LEU A 634 -24.94 31.69 44.88
C LEU A 634 -24.13 32.59 43.93
N THR A 635 -22.81 32.39 43.85
CA THR A 635 -21.90 33.25 43.08
C THR A 635 -20.87 32.42 42.33
N TRP A 636 -20.48 32.85 41.12
CA TRP A 636 -19.48 32.19 40.26
C TRP A 636 -18.74 33.21 39.39
N THR A 637 -17.58 32.79 38.87
CA THR A 637 -16.80 33.49 37.85
C THR A 637 -17.24 32.97 36.47
N PRO A 638 -17.64 33.85 35.52
CA PRO A 638 -17.99 33.44 34.15
C PRO A 638 -16.89 32.66 33.41
N PRO A 639 -17.25 31.83 32.41
CA PRO A 639 -16.29 31.17 31.53
C PRO A 639 -15.59 32.16 30.57
N LEU A 640 -14.55 31.68 29.89
CA LEU A 640 -13.86 32.41 28.82
C LEU A 640 -14.52 32.19 27.45
N ALA A 641 -15.19 31.05 27.25
CA ALA A 641 -16.05 30.81 26.10
C ALA A 641 -17.23 31.79 26.08
N ASP A 642 -17.57 32.33 24.91
CA ASP A 642 -18.85 33.02 24.70
C ASP A 642 -20.01 32.03 24.90
N ILE A 643 -21.10 32.47 25.52
CA ILE A 643 -22.20 31.60 25.95
C ILE A 643 -23.56 32.30 25.82
N GLU A 644 -24.62 31.52 25.69
CA GLU A 644 -26.00 32.01 25.74
C GLU A 644 -26.47 32.18 27.20
N GLY A 645 -26.02 31.29 28.09
CA GLY A 645 -26.44 31.29 29.48
C GLY A 645 -25.90 30.14 30.33
N TYR A 646 -26.55 29.96 31.48
CA TYR A 646 -26.25 28.92 32.45
C TYR A 646 -27.51 28.13 32.82
N ILE A 647 -27.33 26.86 33.16
CA ILE A 647 -28.32 26.05 33.88
C ILE A 647 -27.78 25.88 35.30
N LEU A 648 -28.44 26.51 36.27
CA LEU A 648 -28.15 26.39 37.70
C LEU A 648 -29.20 25.50 38.35
N THR A 649 -28.78 24.52 39.15
CA THR A 649 -29.70 23.68 39.94
C THR A 649 -29.33 23.70 41.41
N TYR A 650 -30.33 23.56 42.29
CA TYR A 650 -30.09 23.32 43.72
C TYR A 650 -31.13 22.38 44.35
N ARG A 651 -30.67 21.54 45.29
CA ARG A 651 -31.47 20.50 45.95
C ARG A 651 -30.96 20.19 47.37
N ASP A 652 -31.83 19.67 48.22
CA ASP A 652 -31.44 19.06 49.50
C ASP A 652 -30.49 17.87 49.24
N GLU A 653 -29.37 17.82 49.95
CA GLU A 653 -28.38 16.74 49.87
C GLU A 653 -29.00 15.37 50.20
N GLU A 654 -29.97 15.35 51.12
CA GLU A 654 -30.71 14.14 51.50
C GLU A 654 -31.84 13.79 50.51
N GLY A 655 -32.08 14.60 49.47
CA GLY A 655 -33.05 14.34 48.41
C GLY A 655 -34.53 14.48 48.80
N ASN A 656 -34.86 15.07 49.95
CA ASN A 656 -36.25 15.21 50.41
C ASN A 656 -37.02 16.34 49.70
N MET A 657 -36.32 17.21 48.96
CA MET A 657 -36.89 18.32 48.20
C MET A 657 -36.76 18.08 46.70
N GLU A 658 -37.73 18.58 45.94
CA GLU A 658 -37.61 18.70 44.49
C GLU A 658 -36.39 19.57 44.12
N THR A 659 -35.71 19.22 43.03
CA THR A 659 -34.57 20.00 42.53
C THR A 659 -35.08 21.24 41.82
N VAL A 660 -34.65 22.42 42.27
CA VAL A 660 -34.99 23.68 41.60
C VAL A 660 -33.98 23.93 40.49
N GLU A 661 -34.45 23.99 39.24
CA GLU A 661 -33.67 24.44 38.09
C GLU A 661 -33.96 25.92 37.75
N LYS A 662 -32.92 26.62 37.27
CA LYS A 662 -32.97 27.98 36.75
C LYS A 662 -32.10 28.10 35.50
N GLN A 663 -32.69 28.57 34.42
CA GLN A 663 -31.94 29.07 33.26
C GLN A 663 -31.65 30.56 33.48
N LEU A 664 -30.37 30.93 33.35
CA LEU A 664 -29.82 32.26 33.61
C LEU A 664 -29.13 32.78 32.34
N VAL A 665 -29.10 34.09 32.11
CA VAL A 665 -28.44 34.67 30.93
C VAL A 665 -26.92 34.81 31.13
N ALA A 666 -26.16 34.81 30.04
CA ALA A 666 -24.69 34.84 30.04
C ALA A 666 -24.04 35.90 30.97
N GLY A 667 -24.65 37.08 31.07
CA GLY A 667 -24.16 38.19 31.89
C GLY A 667 -24.37 38.05 33.40
N GLU A 668 -25.02 36.98 33.88
CA GLU A 668 -25.21 36.75 35.31
C GLU A 668 -24.02 36.01 35.94
N SER A 669 -23.60 36.49 37.12
CA SER A 669 -22.54 35.89 37.96
C SER A 669 -23.01 35.57 39.39
N SER A 670 -24.31 35.76 39.66
CA SER A 670 -24.91 35.45 40.96
C SER A 670 -26.42 35.17 40.89
N PHE A 671 -26.92 34.27 41.73
CA PHE A 671 -28.34 33.94 41.87
C PHE A 671 -28.76 33.86 43.35
N ALA A 672 -29.86 34.52 43.72
CA ALA A 672 -30.38 34.52 45.09
C ALA A 672 -31.34 33.35 45.34
N ALA A 673 -30.84 32.26 45.94
CA ALA A 673 -31.67 31.12 46.37
C ALA A 673 -32.43 31.47 47.67
N SER A 674 -33.73 31.17 47.71
CA SER A 674 -34.63 31.46 48.84
C SER A 674 -35.59 30.30 49.09
N SER A 675 -36.33 30.37 50.20
CA SER A 675 -37.25 29.31 50.67
C SER A 675 -36.54 27.97 50.96
N LEU A 676 -35.32 28.05 51.49
CA LEU A 676 -34.54 26.91 51.95
C LEU A 676 -34.98 26.47 53.35
N GLU A 677 -34.78 25.20 53.70
CA GLU A 677 -34.97 24.68 55.05
C GLU A 677 -33.76 25.00 55.95
N MET A 678 -34.02 25.35 57.21
CA MET A 678 -32.97 25.67 58.19
C MET A 678 -32.16 24.45 58.64
N GLY A 679 -30.84 24.62 58.75
CA GLY A 679 -29.93 23.56 59.20
C GLY A 679 -29.75 22.38 58.23
N LYS A 680 -30.21 22.50 56.98
CA LYS A 680 -30.07 21.51 55.89
C LYS A 680 -28.83 21.78 55.03
N ARG A 681 -28.33 20.74 54.35
CA ARG A 681 -27.26 20.85 53.35
C ARG A 681 -27.86 20.90 51.95
N TYR A 682 -27.36 21.80 51.12
CA TYR A 682 -27.79 21.99 49.75
C TYR A 682 -26.64 21.71 48.80
N ILE A 683 -26.89 20.83 47.84
CA ILE A 683 -26.04 20.63 46.67
C ILE A 683 -26.48 21.62 45.60
N VAL A 684 -25.54 22.35 45.02
CA VAL A 684 -25.76 23.32 43.95
C VAL A 684 -24.87 22.94 42.78
N THR A 685 -25.42 22.89 41.57
CA THR A 685 -24.64 22.73 40.33
C THR A 685 -24.84 23.92 39.40
N ILE A 686 -23.84 24.20 38.57
CA ILE A 686 -23.95 25.10 37.42
C ILE A 686 -23.31 24.47 36.18
N ILE A 687 -23.90 24.75 35.01
CA ILE A 687 -23.43 24.34 33.69
C ILE A 687 -23.58 25.55 32.76
N ALA A 688 -22.52 25.95 32.05
CA ALA A 688 -22.61 26.98 31.00
C ALA A 688 -23.01 26.36 29.65
N TYR A 689 -23.68 27.11 28.77
CA TYR A 689 -24.17 26.58 27.50
C TYR A 689 -24.17 27.56 26.32
N ARG A 690 -24.07 26.98 25.12
CA ARG A 690 -24.30 27.64 23.82
C ARG A 690 -24.97 26.62 22.89
N GLY A 691 -26.18 26.88 22.40
CA GLY A 691 -26.95 25.94 21.59
C GLY A 691 -27.15 24.58 22.27
N ASN A 692 -26.59 23.52 21.69
CA ASN A 692 -26.58 22.16 22.25
C ASN A 692 -25.31 21.83 23.07
N LYS A 693 -24.22 22.61 22.95
CA LYS A 693 -22.97 22.43 23.70
C LYS A 693 -23.15 22.80 25.18
N ARG A 694 -22.44 22.12 26.07
CA ARG A 694 -22.50 22.28 27.54
C ARG A 694 -21.11 22.22 28.12
N SER A 695 -20.82 23.04 29.13
CA SER A 695 -19.59 22.89 29.93
C SER A 695 -19.63 21.61 30.78
N LYS A 696 -18.50 21.28 31.41
CA LYS A 696 -18.49 20.31 32.51
C LYS A 696 -19.33 20.87 33.67
N VAL A 697 -19.89 19.98 34.48
CA VAL A 697 -20.73 20.35 35.64
C VAL A 697 -19.83 20.80 36.78
N VAL A 698 -20.09 21.98 37.34
CA VAL A 698 -19.40 22.48 38.54
C VAL A 698 -20.37 22.41 39.72
N GLU A 699 -19.95 21.78 40.81
CA GLU A 699 -20.77 21.52 42.00
C GLU A 699 -20.18 22.21 43.24
N THR A 700 -21.05 22.69 44.13
CA THR A 700 -20.67 23.18 45.46
C THR A 700 -21.72 22.76 46.49
N ILE A 701 -21.32 22.64 47.76
CA ILE A 701 -22.22 22.23 48.85
C ILE A 701 -22.15 23.27 49.97
N PHE A 702 -23.31 23.78 50.39
CA PHE A 702 -23.42 24.69 51.53
C PHE A 702 -24.43 24.18 52.57
N LYS A 703 -24.44 24.80 53.75
CA LYS A 703 -25.38 24.47 54.82
C LYS A 703 -26.07 25.72 55.34
N THR A 704 -27.41 25.73 55.35
CA THR A 704 -28.18 26.81 55.97
C THR A 704 -27.94 26.87 57.48
N VAL A 705 -28.06 28.07 58.05
CA VAL A 705 -27.84 28.30 59.48
C VAL A 705 -28.86 27.50 60.30
N GLY A 706 -28.41 26.84 61.36
CA GLY A 706 -29.24 26.06 62.27
C GLY A 706 -29.38 26.71 63.65
N LEU A 707 -30.57 26.66 64.24
CA LEU A 707 -30.81 27.07 65.62
C LEU A 707 -30.38 25.97 66.61
N LEU A 708 -29.87 26.37 67.78
CA LEU A 708 -29.43 25.45 68.83
C LEU A 708 -30.61 24.66 69.45
N TYR A 709 -31.79 25.26 69.48
CA TYR A 709 -33.06 24.63 69.87
C TYR A 709 -34.12 24.94 68.79
N PRO A 710 -34.30 24.12 67.76
CA PRO A 710 -35.28 24.37 66.70
C PRO A 710 -36.74 24.43 67.19
N PHE A 711 -37.07 23.65 68.23
CA PHE A 711 -38.38 23.63 68.88
C PHE A 711 -38.23 23.93 70.38
N PRO A 712 -37.93 25.19 70.76
CA PRO A 712 -37.52 25.51 72.12
C PRO A 712 -38.65 25.26 73.12
N MET A 713 -38.38 24.49 74.19
CA MET A 713 -39.42 24.12 75.17
C MET A 713 -39.74 25.23 76.18
N ASP A 714 -38.88 26.23 76.30
CA ASP A 714 -38.93 27.25 77.34
C ASP A 714 -38.23 28.55 76.91
N CYS A 715 -38.47 29.63 77.66
CA CYS A 715 -37.88 30.95 77.39
C CYS A 715 -36.35 30.99 77.54
N VAL A 716 -35.72 30.05 78.27
CA VAL A 716 -34.24 29.94 78.32
C VAL A 716 -33.71 29.36 77.01
N GLN A 717 -34.40 28.41 76.38
CA GLN A 717 -34.03 27.88 75.07
C GLN A 717 -34.18 28.93 73.96
N ILE A 718 -35.28 29.70 73.98
CA ILE A 718 -35.46 30.89 73.13
C ILE A 718 -34.29 31.88 73.33
N MET A 719 -33.90 32.16 74.58
CA MET A 719 -32.78 33.05 74.91
C MET A 719 -31.42 32.48 74.49
N LYS A 720 -31.21 31.16 74.54
CA LYS A 720 -30.00 30.48 74.04
C LYS A 720 -29.90 30.49 72.52
N ASN A 721 -31.03 30.55 71.80
CA ASN A 721 -31.06 30.84 70.36
C ASN A 721 -30.72 32.32 70.04
N GLY A 722 -30.43 33.15 71.04
CA GLY A 722 -30.00 34.55 70.87
C GLY A 722 -31.07 35.61 71.12
N ASN A 723 -32.34 35.20 71.29
CA ASN A 723 -33.46 36.12 71.51
C ASN A 723 -33.45 36.71 72.93
N LYS A 724 -33.02 37.97 73.06
CA LYS A 724 -32.88 38.67 74.36
C LYS A 724 -33.91 39.79 74.58
N ARG A 725 -34.99 39.82 73.81
CA ARG A 725 -36.07 40.83 73.96
C ARG A 725 -37.22 40.23 74.74
N ASN A 726 -37.88 41.02 75.58
CA ASN A 726 -39.16 40.62 76.15
C ASN A 726 -40.22 40.58 75.03
N GLY A 727 -41.16 39.64 75.12
CA GLY A 727 -42.22 39.52 74.11
C GLY A 727 -42.93 38.17 74.15
N VAL A 728 -43.90 37.99 73.25
CA VAL A 728 -44.56 36.71 73.03
C VAL A 728 -43.68 35.85 72.10
N TYR A 729 -43.50 34.59 72.47
CA TYR A 729 -42.76 33.59 71.70
C TYR A 729 -43.49 32.25 71.72
N THR A 730 -43.31 31.45 70.67
CA THR A 730 -43.76 30.06 70.63
C THR A 730 -42.78 29.16 71.37
N VAL A 731 -43.26 28.42 72.36
CA VAL A 731 -42.57 27.28 72.99
C VAL A 731 -43.24 25.96 72.62
N TYR A 732 -42.50 24.86 72.66
CA TYR A 732 -42.97 23.53 72.24
C TYR A 732 -42.92 22.53 73.38
N ILE A 733 -44.07 22.00 73.81
CA ILE A 733 -44.16 21.07 74.94
C ILE A 733 -43.34 19.81 74.63
N ASN A 734 -42.42 19.42 75.51
CA ASN A 734 -41.55 18.24 75.34
C ASN A 734 -40.76 18.19 74.00
N ASN A 735 -40.43 19.35 73.41
CA ASN A 735 -39.72 19.48 72.12
C ASN A 735 -40.52 18.86 70.95
N ASP A 736 -41.86 18.80 71.08
CA ASP A 736 -42.79 18.28 70.07
C ASP A 736 -43.30 19.43 69.18
N ARG A 737 -42.91 19.43 67.89
CA ARG A 737 -43.35 20.43 66.90
C ARG A 737 -44.88 20.51 66.77
N SER A 738 -45.60 19.44 67.09
CA SER A 738 -47.08 19.41 67.04
C SER A 738 -47.77 20.10 68.22
N LYS A 739 -47.03 20.53 69.26
CA LYS A 739 -47.57 21.14 70.48
C LYS A 739 -47.02 22.55 70.76
N PRO A 740 -47.27 23.54 69.88
CA PRO A 740 -46.90 24.93 70.12
C PRO A 740 -47.80 25.57 71.19
N ILE A 741 -47.19 26.36 72.08
CA ILE A 741 -47.85 27.28 73.01
C ILE A 741 -47.23 28.66 72.83
N GLU A 742 -48.07 29.69 72.66
CA GLU A 742 -47.63 31.08 72.83
C GLU A 742 -47.51 31.41 74.32
N ALA A 743 -46.37 31.96 74.72
CA ALA A 743 -46.14 32.46 76.07
C ALA A 743 -45.35 33.78 76.04
N TYR A 744 -45.58 34.64 77.03
CA TYR A 744 -44.75 35.83 77.20
C TYR A 744 -43.44 35.43 77.90
N CYS A 745 -42.32 35.70 77.25
CA CYS A 745 -40.99 35.56 77.83
C CYS A 745 -40.50 36.90 78.40
N ASP A 746 -40.09 36.87 79.65
CA ASP A 746 -39.30 37.92 80.31
C ASP A 746 -37.82 37.51 80.29
N MET A 747 -37.04 38.32 79.59
CA MET A 747 -35.61 38.14 79.32
C MET A 747 -34.72 39.06 80.16
N ASP A 748 -35.31 39.98 80.95
CA ASP A 748 -34.58 40.97 81.74
C ASP A 748 -34.51 40.59 83.23
N THR A 749 -35.64 40.17 83.82
CA THR A 749 -35.71 39.94 85.28
C THR A 749 -34.79 38.79 85.70
N ASP A 750 -33.94 39.03 86.71
CA ASP A 750 -33.06 38.01 87.30
C ASP A 750 -32.23 37.22 86.24
N GLY A 751 -31.77 37.91 85.19
CA GLY A 751 -31.01 37.30 84.10
C GLY A 751 -31.83 36.54 83.06
N GLY A 752 -33.15 36.69 83.08
CA GLY A 752 -34.05 36.33 81.99
C GLY A 752 -34.42 34.86 81.86
N GLY A 753 -35.14 34.56 80.78
CA GLY A 753 -35.62 33.23 80.43
C GLY A 753 -36.84 32.79 81.24
N TRP A 754 -37.62 33.72 81.80
CA TRP A 754 -38.85 33.43 82.53
C TRP A 754 -40.05 33.32 81.59
N LEU A 755 -40.85 32.27 81.73
CA LEU A 755 -42.13 32.09 81.08
C LEU A 755 -43.23 32.59 82.02
N VAL A 756 -43.91 33.67 81.63
CA VAL A 756 -44.93 34.33 82.47
C VAL A 756 -46.27 33.58 82.38
N LEU A 757 -46.80 33.19 83.54
CA LEU A 757 -48.06 32.46 83.72
C LEU A 757 -49.25 33.38 84.04
N GLN A 758 -48.98 34.46 84.77
CA GLN A 758 -49.95 35.49 85.14
C GLN A 758 -49.24 36.84 85.15
N ARG A 759 -49.93 37.88 84.67
CA ARG A 759 -49.52 39.28 84.77
C ARG A 759 -50.72 40.15 85.09
N ARG A 760 -50.54 41.10 86.01
CA ARG A 760 -51.47 42.20 86.31
C ARG A 760 -50.70 43.47 86.63
N ASN A 761 -51.07 44.57 86.01
CA ASN A 761 -50.30 45.82 86.00
C ASN A 761 -51.12 47.08 85.60
N ILE A 762 -52.38 46.91 85.18
CA ILE A 762 -53.25 48.02 84.73
C ILE A 762 -54.67 47.94 85.29
N GLY A 763 -55.08 46.80 85.86
CA GLY A 763 -56.35 46.63 86.55
C GLY A 763 -57.60 46.61 85.66
N LYS A 764 -57.44 46.47 84.33
CA LYS A 764 -58.55 46.47 83.38
C LYS A 764 -59.21 45.10 83.26
N LEU A 765 -58.43 44.03 83.44
CA LEU A 765 -58.93 42.67 83.33
C LEU A 765 -59.49 42.20 84.67
N ASP A 766 -60.76 41.84 84.68
CA ASP A 766 -61.38 41.12 85.80
C ASP A 766 -60.81 39.68 85.89
N PHE A 767 -60.34 39.30 87.08
CA PHE A 767 -59.85 37.95 87.39
C PHE A 767 -60.86 37.09 88.19
N MET A 768 -62.07 37.58 88.48
CA MET A 768 -63.11 36.78 89.15
C MET A 768 -63.81 35.82 88.17
N LYS A 769 -63.01 34.94 87.56
CA LYS A 769 -63.41 33.99 86.51
C LYS A 769 -63.84 32.62 87.05
N ARG A 770 -64.55 31.89 86.20
CA ARG A 770 -65.08 30.53 86.44
C ARG A 770 -64.04 29.44 86.18
N TRP A 771 -64.29 28.23 86.69
CA TRP A 771 -63.43 27.05 86.57
C TRP A 771 -62.92 26.81 85.14
N ARG A 772 -63.82 26.75 84.15
CA ARG A 772 -63.46 26.51 82.73
C ARG A 772 -62.57 27.62 82.13
N GLN A 773 -62.71 28.86 82.59
CA GLN A 773 -61.90 29.99 82.09
C GLN A 773 -60.48 29.92 82.67
N TYR A 774 -60.35 29.57 83.97
CA TYR A 774 -59.05 29.33 84.58
C TYR A 774 -58.31 28.12 83.98
N ILE A 775 -59.04 27.13 83.46
CA ILE A 775 -58.48 26.02 82.67
C ILE A 775 -57.88 26.50 81.34
N ALA A 776 -58.69 27.15 80.49
CA ALA A 776 -58.28 27.54 79.13
C ALA A 776 -57.26 28.70 79.09
N GLY A 777 -57.32 29.60 80.07
CA GLY A 777 -56.63 30.89 80.04
C GLY A 777 -57.54 32.03 79.58
N PHE A 778 -57.14 33.27 79.89
CA PHE A 778 -57.86 34.49 79.52
C PHE A 778 -56.95 35.72 79.59
N GLY A 779 -57.29 36.78 78.85
CA GLY A 779 -56.52 38.02 78.77
C GLY A 779 -55.61 38.10 77.53
N ASN A 780 -54.66 39.04 77.55
CA ASN A 780 -53.70 39.27 76.48
C ASN A 780 -52.26 39.13 77.03
N LEU A 781 -51.42 38.32 76.39
CA LEU A 781 -50.04 38.03 76.83
C LEU A 781 -49.17 39.30 76.95
N THR A 782 -49.46 40.37 76.21
CA THR A 782 -48.72 41.65 76.32
C THR A 782 -49.32 42.62 77.37
N GLU A 783 -50.53 42.37 77.86
CA GLU A 783 -51.21 43.17 78.89
C GLU A 783 -51.44 42.29 80.14
N GLU A 784 -52.67 42.20 80.65
CA GLU A 784 -53.01 41.33 81.78
C GLU A 784 -53.53 39.99 81.27
N PHE A 785 -53.14 38.89 81.93
CA PHE A 785 -53.58 37.55 81.55
C PHE A 785 -53.40 36.50 82.65
N TRP A 786 -54.08 35.36 82.44
CA TRP A 786 -53.81 34.06 83.04
C TRP A 786 -53.62 33.04 81.90
N ILE A 787 -52.48 32.34 81.86
CA ILE A 787 -52.10 31.51 80.68
C ILE A 787 -53.00 30.28 80.48
N GLY A 788 -53.58 29.74 81.55
CA GLY A 788 -54.45 28.56 81.57
C GLY A 788 -53.86 27.39 82.37
N LEU A 789 -54.65 26.78 83.27
CA LEU A 789 -54.20 25.69 84.15
C LEU A 789 -53.78 24.44 83.38
N ASP A 790 -54.41 24.12 82.24
CA ASP A 790 -53.97 22.97 81.43
C ASP A 790 -52.55 23.22 80.88
N LYS A 791 -52.25 24.42 80.38
CA LYS A 791 -50.91 24.81 79.91
C LYS A 791 -49.89 24.82 81.05
N ILE A 792 -50.26 25.34 82.23
CA ILE A 792 -49.38 25.30 83.42
C ILE A 792 -49.09 23.84 83.82
N HIS A 793 -50.09 22.95 83.74
CA HIS A 793 -49.89 21.53 83.98
C HIS A 793 -48.95 20.92 82.93
N GLU A 794 -49.18 21.11 81.63
CA GLU A 794 -48.36 20.53 80.56
C GLU A 794 -46.92 21.04 80.59
N LEU A 795 -46.68 22.33 80.86
CA LEU A 795 -45.33 22.90 81.01
C LEU A 795 -44.60 22.31 82.23
N THR A 796 -45.28 22.21 83.37
CA THR A 796 -44.67 21.78 84.64
C THR A 796 -44.62 20.27 84.84
N ASN A 797 -45.46 19.48 84.15
CA ASN A 797 -45.51 18.01 84.21
C ASN A 797 -44.51 17.35 83.24
N THR A 798 -43.32 17.94 83.14
CA THR A 798 -42.19 17.45 82.34
C THR A 798 -41.06 16.96 83.25
N PRO A 799 -40.03 16.25 82.72
CA PRO A 799 -38.83 15.90 83.49
C PRO A 799 -38.08 17.11 84.04
N THR A 800 -38.26 18.30 83.43
CA THR A 800 -37.70 19.57 83.88
C THR A 800 -38.30 19.97 85.23
N GLN A 801 -37.45 20.32 86.19
CA GLN A 801 -37.86 21.02 87.41
C GLN A 801 -37.89 22.52 87.12
N TYR A 802 -38.99 23.19 87.49
CA TYR A 802 -39.15 24.64 87.32
C TYR A 802 -39.08 25.33 88.68
N GLU A 803 -38.33 26.43 88.77
CA GLU A 803 -38.47 27.42 89.81
C GLU A 803 -39.66 28.34 89.47
N LEU A 804 -40.41 28.74 90.49
CA LEU A 804 -41.44 29.78 90.40
C LEU A 804 -40.88 31.08 90.96
N ARG A 805 -41.11 32.19 90.26
CA ARG A 805 -40.95 33.55 90.75
C ARG A 805 -42.31 34.25 90.77
N VAL A 806 -42.53 35.01 91.83
CA VAL A 806 -43.63 35.96 91.98
C VAL A 806 -43.01 37.33 92.21
N ASP A 807 -43.23 38.29 91.31
CA ASP A 807 -42.86 39.69 91.50
C ASP A 807 -44.11 40.51 91.87
N LEU A 808 -43.96 41.46 92.81
CA LEU A 808 -45.04 42.21 93.44
C LEU A 808 -44.73 43.71 93.49
N GLY A 809 -45.76 44.57 93.45
CA GLY A 809 -45.60 46.01 93.58
C GLY A 809 -46.73 46.74 94.31
N VAL A 810 -46.35 47.87 94.92
CA VAL A 810 -47.25 48.95 95.38
C VAL A 810 -46.56 50.27 95.08
N GLY A 811 -47.10 51.08 94.16
CA GLY A 811 -46.52 52.36 93.75
C GLY A 811 -45.11 52.19 93.18
N SER A 812 -44.11 52.77 93.85
CA SER A 812 -42.69 52.60 93.54
C SER A 812 -42.02 51.42 94.24
N GLU A 813 -42.63 50.82 95.27
CA GLU A 813 -42.04 49.69 95.99
C GLU A 813 -42.19 48.39 95.20
N ARG A 814 -41.16 47.53 95.24
CA ARG A 814 -41.17 46.19 94.63
C ARG A 814 -40.60 45.15 95.59
N ALA A 815 -41.19 43.97 95.61
CA ALA A 815 -40.70 42.81 96.33
C ALA A 815 -40.94 41.54 95.50
N TYR A 816 -40.29 40.44 95.88
CA TYR A 816 -40.44 39.17 95.17
C TYR A 816 -40.35 37.95 96.08
N ALA A 817 -40.97 36.85 95.65
CA ALA A 817 -40.83 35.51 96.22
C ALA A 817 -40.36 34.54 95.13
N VAL A 818 -39.48 33.61 95.47
CA VAL A 818 -38.97 32.54 94.60
C VAL A 818 -39.06 31.21 95.31
N TYR A 819 -39.51 30.18 94.60
CA TYR A 819 -39.65 28.82 95.11
C TYR A 819 -38.90 27.84 94.20
N ASP A 820 -38.01 27.02 94.78
CA ASP A 820 -37.09 26.14 94.03
C ASP A 820 -37.75 24.95 93.31
N ASN A 821 -39.07 24.80 93.42
CA ASN A 821 -39.89 23.85 92.67
C ASN A 821 -41.30 24.42 92.50
N PHE A 822 -41.92 24.19 91.35
CA PHE A 822 -43.34 24.46 91.10
C PHE A 822 -43.88 23.50 90.04
N LYS A 823 -44.89 22.72 90.42
CA LYS A 823 -45.68 21.85 89.54
C LYS A 823 -47.14 21.84 89.99
N ILE A 824 -48.07 21.61 89.07
CA ILE A 824 -49.48 21.38 89.42
C ILE A 824 -49.95 20.02 88.89
N ALA A 825 -50.80 19.35 89.66
CA ALA A 825 -51.39 18.08 89.28
C ALA A 825 -52.38 18.21 88.10
N PRO A 826 -52.75 17.13 87.39
CA PRO A 826 -53.74 17.21 86.31
C PRO A 826 -55.15 17.57 86.82
N VAL A 827 -56.05 17.95 85.92
CA VAL A 827 -57.46 18.31 86.22
C VAL A 827 -58.20 17.27 87.09
N LYS A 828 -57.88 15.98 86.96
CA LYS A 828 -58.42 14.88 87.79
C LYS A 828 -58.12 15.05 89.29
N GLN A 829 -57.04 15.74 89.64
CA GLN A 829 -56.64 16.11 91.00
C GLN A 829 -56.85 17.61 91.27
N LYS A 830 -57.77 18.26 90.53
CA LYS A 830 -58.16 19.68 90.69
C LYS A 830 -56.97 20.65 90.73
N PHE A 831 -55.93 20.39 89.93
CA PHE A 831 -54.73 21.25 89.83
C PHE A 831 -53.99 21.48 91.15
N LYS A 832 -53.92 20.44 91.99
CA LYS A 832 -53.21 20.42 93.27
C LYS A 832 -51.79 21.00 93.17
N LEU A 833 -51.50 22.02 93.99
CA LEU A 833 -50.21 22.71 94.04
C LEU A 833 -49.10 21.82 94.63
N THR A 834 -47.95 21.80 93.96
CA THR A 834 -46.68 21.31 94.50
C THR A 834 -45.65 22.43 94.41
N ILE A 835 -45.18 22.94 95.55
CA ILE A 835 -44.21 24.03 95.62
C ILE A 835 -42.95 23.65 96.42
N GLY A 836 -41.84 24.35 96.14
CA GLY A 836 -40.52 24.12 96.75
C GLY A 836 -40.22 25.00 97.96
N LYS A 837 -38.93 25.17 98.25
CA LYS A 837 -38.42 26.03 99.33
C LYS A 837 -38.48 27.49 98.92
N TYR A 838 -39.00 28.33 99.82
CA TYR A 838 -39.04 29.78 99.66
C TYR A 838 -37.66 30.46 99.74
N SER A 839 -37.51 31.53 98.98
CA SER A 839 -36.51 32.59 99.12
C SER A 839 -37.07 33.92 98.57
N GLY A 840 -36.50 35.07 98.95
CA GLY A 840 -36.90 36.38 98.41
C GLY A 840 -37.15 37.44 99.49
N THR A 841 -37.76 38.55 99.10
CA THR A 841 -38.02 39.74 99.93
C THR A 841 -39.48 39.95 100.32
N ALA A 842 -40.43 39.25 99.68
CA ALA A 842 -41.87 39.41 99.93
C ALA A 842 -42.43 38.59 101.11
N GLY A 843 -41.62 37.73 101.74
CA GLY A 843 -42.07 36.75 102.71
C GLY A 843 -42.83 35.57 102.06
N ASP A 844 -42.93 34.46 102.79
CA ASP A 844 -43.49 33.22 102.25
C ASP A 844 -45.01 33.12 102.47
N ALA A 845 -45.78 33.37 101.42
CA ALA A 845 -47.23 33.13 101.46
C ALA A 845 -47.64 31.75 100.89
N MET A 846 -46.88 31.19 99.94
CA MET A 846 -47.33 30.01 99.17
C MET A 846 -47.04 28.66 99.82
N THR A 847 -46.02 28.51 100.69
CA THR A 847 -45.77 27.23 101.36
C THR A 847 -46.96 26.83 102.26
N TYR A 848 -47.70 27.81 102.78
CA TYR A 848 -48.96 27.57 103.50
C TYR A 848 -50.01 26.83 102.64
N HIS A 849 -50.04 27.14 101.34
CA HIS A 849 -50.97 26.60 100.34
C HIS A 849 -50.49 25.27 99.71
N GLN A 850 -49.36 24.72 100.16
CA GLN A 850 -48.77 23.47 99.66
C GLN A 850 -49.76 22.30 99.67
N GLY A 851 -49.84 21.57 98.57
CA GLY A 851 -50.60 20.33 98.47
C GLY A 851 -52.12 20.52 98.38
N LEU A 852 -52.61 21.69 97.97
CA LEU A 852 -54.04 21.99 97.89
C LEU A 852 -54.54 22.21 96.46
N PRO A 853 -55.79 21.86 96.15
CA PRO A 853 -56.40 22.07 94.84
C PRO A 853 -56.66 23.54 94.56
N TRP A 854 -56.90 23.87 93.29
CA TRP A 854 -57.36 25.19 92.87
C TRP A 854 -58.83 25.39 93.23
N THR A 855 -59.22 26.58 93.68
CA THR A 855 -60.63 26.92 93.98
C THR A 855 -61.10 28.13 93.20
N THR A 856 -62.29 28.04 92.60
CA THR A 856 -62.97 29.13 91.89
C THR A 856 -64.35 29.42 92.47
N ILE A 857 -64.93 30.54 92.04
CA ILE A 857 -66.27 31.02 92.45
C ILE A 857 -67.42 30.02 92.19
N ASP A 858 -67.18 29.03 91.32
CA ASP A 858 -68.14 28.01 90.90
C ASP A 858 -67.58 26.57 90.97
N SER A 859 -66.40 26.38 91.57
CA SER A 859 -65.88 25.10 92.01
C SER A 859 -65.12 25.33 93.30
N ASP A 860 -65.82 25.16 94.42
CA ASP A 860 -65.18 25.07 95.72
C ASP A 860 -64.37 23.77 95.81
N ASN A 861 -63.11 23.87 96.21
CA ASN A 861 -62.26 22.75 96.54
C ASN A 861 -61.36 23.05 97.77
N ASP A 862 -61.57 24.17 98.48
CA ASP A 862 -60.67 24.57 99.57
C ASP A 862 -61.04 23.93 100.92
N LEU A 863 -60.36 24.31 102.00
CA LEU A 863 -60.52 23.73 103.35
C LEU A 863 -61.20 24.69 104.34
N ALA A 864 -61.72 25.84 103.89
CA ALA A 864 -62.42 26.79 104.74
C ALA A 864 -63.92 26.45 104.89
N LEU A 865 -64.60 27.12 105.82
CA LEU A 865 -66.05 27.00 106.02
C LEU A 865 -66.89 27.72 104.95
N THR A 866 -66.24 28.51 104.08
CA THR A 866 -66.88 29.25 102.98
C THR A 866 -65.91 29.36 101.82
N ASN A 867 -66.37 29.08 100.59
CA ASN A 867 -65.60 29.23 99.34
C ASN A 867 -64.73 30.50 99.36
N CYS A 868 -63.42 30.32 99.50
CA CYS A 868 -62.50 31.44 99.63
C CYS A 868 -62.51 32.31 98.37
N ALA A 869 -62.64 31.72 97.18
CA ALA A 869 -62.61 32.47 95.92
C ALA A 869 -63.82 33.40 95.74
N LEU A 870 -64.99 33.03 96.26
CA LEU A 870 -66.20 33.86 96.27
C LEU A 870 -66.06 35.01 97.28
N SER A 871 -65.64 34.70 98.50
CA SER A 871 -65.43 35.69 99.59
C SER A 871 -64.32 36.69 99.25
N HIS A 872 -63.22 36.22 98.64
CA HIS A 872 -61.99 36.99 98.39
C HIS A 872 -61.78 37.41 96.93
N ARG A 873 -62.80 37.23 96.08
CA ARG A 873 -62.89 37.84 94.74
C ARG A 873 -61.77 37.45 93.77
N GLY A 874 -61.17 36.27 93.95
CA GLY A 874 -60.10 35.74 93.11
C GLY A 874 -59.87 34.25 93.34
N ALA A 875 -59.48 33.51 92.30
CA ALA A 875 -59.23 32.07 92.40
C ALA A 875 -57.80 31.77 92.84
N TRP A 876 -57.61 30.81 93.76
CA TRP A 876 -56.29 30.45 94.31
C TRP A 876 -56.27 29.02 94.90
N TRP A 877 -55.09 28.56 95.33
CA TRP A 877 -54.89 27.27 96.02
C TRP A 877 -55.21 27.36 97.53
N TYR A 878 -56.40 27.83 97.90
CA TYR A 878 -56.69 28.23 99.28
C TYR A 878 -56.60 27.08 100.31
N LYS A 879 -56.05 27.41 101.48
CA LYS A 879 -56.10 26.59 102.72
C LYS A 879 -57.04 27.22 103.74
N ASN A 880 -56.76 28.50 104.00
CA ASN A 880 -57.66 29.52 104.51
C ASN A 880 -57.43 30.76 103.63
N CYS A 881 -58.38 31.70 103.67
CA CYS A 881 -58.61 32.58 102.52
C CYS A 881 -57.73 33.84 102.40
N HIS A 882 -56.64 33.98 103.19
CA HIS A 882 -56.09 35.31 103.48
C HIS A 882 -54.59 35.53 103.19
N LEU A 883 -53.76 34.48 103.09
CA LEU A 883 -52.29 34.64 103.00
C LEU A 883 -51.80 35.12 101.63
N ALA A 884 -52.35 34.61 100.52
CA ALA A 884 -52.13 35.15 99.19
C ALA A 884 -53.38 35.03 98.30
N ASN A 885 -53.54 36.00 97.41
CA ASN A 885 -54.50 36.00 96.31
C ASN A 885 -54.07 37.00 95.23
N LEU A 886 -53.20 36.59 94.29
CA LEU A 886 -52.80 37.45 93.16
C LEU A 886 -53.96 37.69 92.17
N ASN A 887 -55.03 36.92 92.28
CA ASN A 887 -56.19 36.94 91.40
C ASN A 887 -57.39 37.72 91.97
N GLY A 888 -57.21 38.39 93.12
CA GLY A 888 -58.26 39.18 93.79
C GLY A 888 -58.75 40.39 92.99
N LYS A 889 -59.70 41.14 93.55
CA LYS A 889 -60.25 42.32 92.86
C LYS A 889 -59.22 43.45 92.86
N TRP A 890 -59.00 44.08 91.71
CA TRP A 890 -58.04 45.19 91.60
C TRP A 890 -58.49 46.40 92.44
N GLY A 891 -57.54 47.00 93.17
CA GLY A 891 -57.77 48.22 93.98
C GLY A 891 -58.71 48.05 95.18
N GLU A 892 -59.10 46.82 95.53
CA GLU A 892 -60.04 46.54 96.62
C GLU A 892 -59.30 46.39 97.96
N THR A 893 -59.58 47.27 98.93
CA THR A 893 -58.86 47.33 100.22
C THR A 893 -59.56 46.60 101.37
N ARG A 894 -60.75 46.02 101.14
CA ARG A 894 -61.42 45.16 102.13
C ARG A 894 -60.61 43.87 102.36
N HIS A 895 -60.67 43.37 103.60
CA HIS A 895 -59.81 42.31 104.13
C HIS A 895 -59.62 41.10 103.19
N SER A 896 -58.44 41.02 102.58
CA SER A 896 -58.03 40.02 101.59
C SER A 896 -58.96 39.89 100.36
N MET A 897 -59.79 40.88 100.05
CA MET A 897 -60.60 40.91 98.82
C MET A 897 -59.85 41.54 97.63
N GLY A 898 -58.76 42.25 97.92
CA GLY A 898 -57.82 42.81 96.96
C GLY A 898 -56.87 41.79 96.36
N VAL A 899 -56.02 42.26 95.45
CA VAL A 899 -54.81 41.53 95.04
C VAL A 899 -53.83 41.58 96.21
N ASN A 900 -53.60 40.47 96.92
CA ASN A 900 -52.87 40.52 98.19
C ASN A 900 -51.74 39.48 98.33
N TRP A 901 -50.74 39.86 99.13
CA TRP A 901 -49.66 39.02 99.64
C TRP A 901 -49.39 39.47 101.08
N GLU A 902 -49.95 38.74 102.04
CA GLU A 902 -49.99 39.14 103.46
C GLU A 902 -48.60 39.42 104.04
N PRO A 903 -47.57 38.57 103.85
CA PRO A 903 -46.26 38.75 104.51
C PRO A 903 -45.47 39.99 104.07
N TRP A 904 -45.97 40.76 103.08
CA TRP A 904 -45.34 42.00 102.62
C TRP A 904 -46.19 43.25 102.88
N LYS A 905 -47.50 43.20 102.63
CA LYS A 905 -48.41 44.38 102.70
C LYS A 905 -49.73 44.12 103.43
N GLY A 906 -49.85 42.97 104.11
CA GLY A 906 -51.01 42.59 104.92
C GLY A 906 -52.28 42.32 104.12
N HIS A 907 -53.43 42.36 104.81
CA HIS A 907 -54.74 42.04 104.24
C HIS A 907 -55.53 43.24 103.71
N LEU A 908 -55.09 44.48 103.98
CA LEU A 908 -55.86 45.71 103.69
C LEU A 908 -55.29 46.54 102.52
N THR A 909 -54.20 46.07 101.92
CA THR A 909 -53.54 46.70 100.76
C THR A 909 -53.80 45.85 99.52
N SER A 910 -54.38 46.42 98.47
CA SER A 910 -54.30 45.82 97.13
C SER A 910 -52.96 46.20 96.51
N LEU A 911 -52.26 45.20 95.97
CA LEU A 911 -51.11 45.41 95.10
C LEU A 911 -51.55 46.04 93.77
N ASP A 912 -50.65 46.79 93.13
CA ASP A 912 -50.84 47.43 91.82
C ASP A 912 -49.93 46.84 90.73
N PHE A 913 -49.15 45.82 91.07
CA PHE A 913 -48.40 44.99 90.14
C PHE A 913 -48.25 43.57 90.68
N THR A 914 -48.52 42.55 89.85
CA THR A 914 -48.14 41.16 90.11
C THR A 914 -47.71 40.47 88.81
N GLU A 915 -46.66 39.67 88.88
CA GLU A 915 -46.36 38.64 87.89
C GLU A 915 -46.07 37.31 88.56
N MET A 916 -46.61 36.23 88.00
CA MET A 916 -46.29 34.85 88.35
C MET A 916 -45.60 34.19 87.14
N LYS A 917 -44.35 33.75 87.28
CA LYS A 917 -43.54 33.27 86.13
C LYS A 917 -42.57 32.15 86.51
N ILE A 918 -42.28 31.25 85.58
CA ILE A 918 -41.49 30.02 85.83
C ILE A 918 -40.26 29.94 84.93
N ARG A 919 -39.21 29.25 85.41
CA ARG A 919 -37.96 29.02 84.66
C ARG A 919 -37.36 27.65 85.04
N PRO A 920 -36.67 26.93 84.16
CA PRO A 920 -35.97 25.70 84.53
C PRO A 920 -34.91 25.94 85.62
N VAL A 921 -34.94 25.15 86.70
CA VAL A 921 -34.03 25.30 87.85
C VAL A 921 -32.57 25.21 87.40
N GLY A 922 -31.76 26.19 87.82
CA GLY A 922 -30.33 26.20 87.52
C GLY A 922 -29.96 26.57 86.08
N ALA A 923 -30.92 26.99 85.24
CA ALA A 923 -30.71 27.43 83.85
C ALA A 923 -29.46 28.31 83.64
N LEU A 924 -29.26 29.28 84.53
CA LEU A 924 -28.15 30.26 84.46
C LEU A 924 -26.88 29.81 85.22
N SER A 925 -26.95 28.73 86.00
CA SER A 925 -25.86 28.23 86.87
C SER A 925 -24.64 27.70 86.10
N SER A 926 -24.85 27.32 84.83
CA SER A 926 -23.82 26.81 83.91
C SER A 926 -22.57 27.70 83.78
N ARG A 927 -22.68 29.02 84.01
CA ARG A 927 -21.54 29.94 84.03
C ARG A 927 -20.60 29.74 85.25
N LYS A 928 -21.11 29.42 86.44
CA LYS A 928 -20.29 29.34 87.68
C LYS A 928 -19.31 28.16 87.70
N ARG A 929 -19.68 27.00 87.12
CA ARG A 929 -18.76 25.83 87.05
C ARG A 929 -17.51 26.11 86.20
N ARG A 930 -17.63 26.82 85.08
CA ARG A 930 -16.47 27.17 84.23
C ARG A 930 -15.49 28.12 84.94
N SER A 931 -15.98 29.09 85.71
CA SER A 931 -15.11 30.02 86.46
C SER A 931 -14.34 29.37 87.62
N LEU A 932 -14.89 28.32 88.25
CA LEU A 932 -14.19 27.57 89.29
C LEU A 932 -13.07 26.70 88.70
N ALA A 933 -13.37 25.91 87.67
CA ALA A 933 -12.37 25.09 86.97
C ALA A 933 -11.23 25.94 86.35
N ALA A 934 -11.53 27.14 85.87
CA ALA A 934 -10.52 28.10 85.40
C ALA A 934 -9.63 28.61 86.54
N ARG A 935 -10.19 28.89 87.73
CA ARG A 935 -9.42 29.27 88.93
C ARG A 935 -8.52 28.13 89.42
N GLU A 936 -8.97 26.88 89.38
CA GLU A 936 -8.17 25.72 89.78
C GLU A 936 -7.02 25.44 88.79
N LYS A 937 -7.27 25.48 87.47
CA LYS A 937 -6.19 25.43 86.47
C LYS A 937 -5.18 26.57 86.65
N SER A 938 -5.65 27.80 86.92
CA SER A 938 -4.77 28.95 87.18
C SER A 938 -3.95 28.82 88.46
N ARG A 939 -4.48 28.15 89.49
CA ARG A 939 -3.77 27.88 90.75
C ARG A 939 -2.68 26.83 90.57
N ASN A 940 -2.98 25.71 89.88
CA ASN A 940 -2.00 24.65 89.63
C ASN A 940 -0.88 25.13 88.69
N ALA A 941 -1.22 25.90 87.65
CA ALA A 941 -0.23 26.53 86.76
C ALA A 941 0.71 27.54 87.46
N LYS A 942 0.37 28.00 88.67
CA LYS A 942 1.25 28.85 89.51
C LYS A 942 2.06 28.08 90.55
N LEU A 943 1.77 26.80 90.81
CA LEU A 943 2.62 25.94 91.65
C LEU A 943 3.70 25.19 90.85
N GLN A 944 3.61 25.14 89.51
CA GLN A 944 4.67 24.58 88.64
C GLN A 944 5.61 25.67 88.06
N LYS A 945 5.61 26.88 88.65
CA LYS A 945 6.51 28.00 88.31
C LYS A 945 7.04 28.72 89.56
N LYS A 946 7.34 27.94 90.60
CA LYS A 946 8.07 28.34 91.81
C LYS A 946 8.88 27.16 92.33
#